data_AF-A0A8C9VE39-F1
#
_entry.id   AF-A0A8C9VE39-F1
#
_cell.length_a   1.000
_cell.length_b   1.000
_cell.length_c   1.000
_cell.angle_alpha   90.00
_cell.angle_beta   90.00
_cell.angle_gamma   90.00
#
_symmetry.space_group_name_H-M   'P 1'
#
loop_
_entity.id
_entity.type
_entity.pdbx_description
1 polymer ?
#
loop_
_entity_poly.entity_id
_entity_poly.type
_entity_poly.pdbx_seq_one_letter_code
_entity_poly.pdbx_strand_id
1 'polypeptide(L)'
;MLQLGGTVIGSARCQEFRTKEGRAKAACNLVKLGITNLCVIGGDGSLTGANQFRNEWSELLAELVHAGKITSDEAKKSSHLNIVGMVGSIDNDFCGTDMTIGTDSALHRIMEVVDAITTTAQSHQRTFILEVMGRHCGVLTLSASRRRTSDWTSLFVLSQTRRSSRLNVIIVAEGAMDKNGKPITSNQIKHLVSERLGYDTRATVLGHVQRGGTPSAFDRILGSRMGVEAVMALLEATPDTPACVVSLSGNTAVRLPLMECVQVTKDVSKAMAEGRYEDAVKLRGKSFENNWNTYKLLAHMHPPDVKSNVSVAILNVGAPCAGMNAAVRSAVRIGITQGHHMLAVHDGFEGLAQGLVKPITWTEVGGWTGKGGSMLGTKRTLPAKVMEEISLNIAKFNIHGLIIIGGFEAFVGGLELLAGRQKYEELCIPIVMIPATVSNNVPGSDFSIGADTALNTITSTCDRIKQSAAGTKRRVFIIETMGGYCGYLATVAGLASGADAAYIFEEHFNIHDLKVNVEHLVEKMKTTVKRGLILRNEKCNPNYTTDFIFSLYSEEGKGVFDCRKNVLGHMQQGGTPTPFDRNFGTKMGAKAVLWLTDKLKECYRHGRIFANTPGSACVLGMRKRTLMFQPLDELRDQTDFEHRIPKTEWWLKLRPIMKILAKYKINLDTSEHAHMEHVIQKRSPVLMPV
;
A
#
# COMPACT_ATOMS: atom_id res chain seq x y z
N MET A 1 -7.39 -13.64 -15.68
CA MET A 1 -8.37 -13.30 -14.63
C MET A 1 -7.90 -12.12 -13.80
N LEU A 2 -6.61 -11.99 -13.48
CA LEU A 2 -6.06 -10.92 -12.63
C LEU A 2 -6.49 -9.48 -12.97
N GLN A 3 -6.69 -9.15 -14.24
CA GLN A 3 -7.06 -7.80 -14.67
C GLN A 3 -8.59 -7.56 -14.79
N LEU A 4 -9.41 -8.57 -14.50
CA LEU A 4 -10.86 -8.46 -14.58
C LEU A 4 -11.40 -7.91 -13.25
N GLY A 5 -12.29 -6.92 -13.33
CA GLY A 5 -13.02 -6.40 -12.17
C GLY A 5 -14.17 -7.31 -11.78
N GLY A 6 -14.63 -7.17 -10.53
CA GLY A 6 -15.72 -7.99 -9.98
C GLY A 6 -15.35 -9.47 -9.81
N THR A 7 -16.36 -10.32 -9.72
CA THR A 7 -16.18 -11.78 -9.55
C THR A 7 -16.58 -12.50 -10.83
N VAL A 8 -15.61 -13.13 -11.50
CA VAL A 8 -15.82 -13.82 -12.80
C VAL A 8 -16.83 -14.98 -12.68
N ILE A 9 -16.87 -15.65 -11.53
CA ILE A 9 -17.82 -16.73 -11.23
C ILE A 9 -19.19 -16.23 -10.72
N GLY A 10 -19.39 -14.91 -10.69
CA GLY A 10 -20.61 -14.29 -10.16
C GLY A 10 -20.70 -14.26 -8.63
N SER A 11 -21.68 -13.53 -8.12
CA SER A 11 -22.07 -13.50 -6.72
C SER A 11 -23.53 -13.07 -6.62
N ALA A 12 -24.37 -13.88 -6.00
CA ALA A 12 -25.81 -13.63 -5.88
C ALA A 12 -26.27 -13.79 -4.43
N ARG A 13 -27.34 -13.06 -4.06
CA ARG A 13 -28.02 -13.28 -2.78
C ARG A 13 -28.77 -14.60 -2.85
N CYS A 14 -28.52 -15.51 -1.91
CA CYS A 14 -29.19 -16.81 -1.86
C CYS A 14 -30.16 -16.85 -0.67
N GLN A 15 -31.47 -16.71 -0.94
CA GLN A 15 -32.50 -16.84 0.10
C GLN A 15 -32.71 -18.29 0.51
N GLU A 16 -32.68 -19.23 -0.45
CA GLU A 16 -32.83 -20.67 -0.17
C GLU A 16 -31.79 -21.19 0.83
N PHE A 17 -30.54 -20.70 0.75
CA PHE A 17 -29.47 -21.15 1.65
C PHE A 17 -29.67 -20.75 3.12
N ARG A 18 -30.64 -19.87 3.41
CA ARG A 18 -31.03 -19.54 4.79
C ARG A 18 -31.80 -20.68 5.46
N THR A 19 -32.45 -21.55 4.69
CA THR A 19 -33.19 -22.70 5.24
C THR A 19 -32.32 -23.95 5.27
N LYS A 20 -32.65 -24.92 6.14
CA LYS A 20 -31.91 -26.18 6.25
C LYS A 20 -32.00 -26.99 4.96
N GLU A 21 -33.16 -26.95 4.28
CA GLU A 21 -33.39 -27.63 3.01
C GLU A 21 -32.48 -27.10 1.89
N GLY A 22 -32.30 -25.78 1.81
CA GLY A 22 -31.39 -25.17 0.84
C GLY A 22 -29.93 -25.55 1.11
N ARG A 23 -29.54 -25.63 2.38
CA ARG A 23 -28.20 -26.12 2.77
C ARG A 23 -28.02 -27.61 2.48
N ALA A 24 -29.02 -28.45 2.75
CA ALA A 24 -29.00 -29.88 2.41
C ALA A 24 -28.86 -30.10 0.90
N LYS A 25 -29.55 -29.29 0.08
CA LYS A 25 -29.40 -29.31 -1.39
C LYS A 25 -27.96 -28.97 -1.81
N ALA A 26 -27.33 -27.97 -1.20
CA ALA A 26 -25.94 -27.64 -1.46
C ALA A 26 -24.97 -28.76 -1.02
N ALA A 27 -25.18 -29.34 0.16
CA ALA A 27 -24.38 -30.45 0.67
C ALA A 27 -24.43 -31.67 -0.27
N CYS A 28 -25.64 -32.02 -0.75
CA CYS A 28 -25.84 -33.08 -1.74
C CYS A 28 -24.99 -32.86 -3.01
N ASN A 29 -24.96 -31.64 -3.54
CA ASN A 29 -24.18 -31.32 -4.72
C ASN A 29 -22.66 -31.47 -4.48
N LEU A 30 -22.17 -30.99 -3.32
CA LEU A 30 -20.76 -31.11 -2.97
C LEU A 30 -20.33 -32.57 -2.80
N VAL A 31 -21.13 -33.37 -2.09
CA VAL A 31 -20.87 -34.80 -1.86
C VAL A 31 -20.82 -35.58 -3.18
N LYS A 32 -21.79 -35.34 -4.08
CA LYS A 32 -21.82 -36.00 -5.40
C LYS A 32 -20.62 -35.65 -6.28
N LEU A 33 -20.01 -34.51 -6.06
CA LEU A 33 -18.78 -34.07 -6.75
C LEU A 33 -17.50 -34.42 -5.97
N GLY A 34 -17.61 -35.04 -4.79
CA GLY A 34 -16.48 -35.38 -3.92
C GLY A 34 -15.77 -34.16 -3.34
N ILE A 35 -16.47 -33.03 -3.17
CA ILE A 35 -15.89 -31.78 -2.66
C ILE A 35 -15.99 -31.75 -1.13
N THR A 36 -14.83 -31.87 -0.46
CA THR A 36 -14.69 -31.80 1.01
C THR A 36 -13.95 -30.56 1.50
N ASN A 37 -13.42 -29.75 0.58
CA ASN A 37 -12.65 -28.55 0.88
C ASN A 37 -13.29 -27.35 0.16
N LEU A 38 -13.73 -26.36 0.93
CA LEU A 38 -14.47 -25.20 0.42
C LEU A 38 -13.74 -23.90 0.78
N CYS A 39 -13.29 -23.17 -0.24
CA CYS A 39 -12.78 -21.80 -0.09
C CYS A 39 -13.90 -20.80 -0.36
N VAL A 40 -14.21 -19.94 0.62
CA VAL A 40 -15.26 -18.92 0.51
C VAL A 40 -14.64 -17.53 0.50
N ILE A 41 -14.84 -16.78 -0.58
CA ILE A 41 -14.35 -15.41 -0.74
C ILE A 41 -15.53 -14.45 -0.64
N GLY A 42 -15.55 -13.59 0.38
CA GLY A 42 -16.64 -12.65 0.56
C GLY A 42 -16.54 -11.79 1.82
N GLY A 43 -17.65 -11.16 2.19
CA GLY A 43 -17.77 -10.39 3.43
C GLY A 43 -18.03 -11.27 4.65
N ASP A 44 -18.10 -10.63 5.82
CA ASP A 44 -18.40 -11.24 7.12
C ASP A 44 -19.61 -12.19 7.12
N GLY A 45 -20.70 -11.80 6.47
CA GLY A 45 -21.92 -12.61 6.38
C GLY A 45 -21.73 -13.92 5.62
N SER A 46 -20.98 -13.89 4.50
CA SER A 46 -20.67 -15.09 3.72
C SER A 46 -19.80 -16.06 4.51
N LEU A 47 -18.80 -15.55 5.22
CA LEU A 47 -17.89 -16.36 6.02
C LEU A 47 -18.60 -16.97 7.24
N THR A 48 -19.47 -16.21 7.90
CA THR A 48 -20.28 -16.73 9.01
C THR A 48 -21.23 -17.84 8.55
N GLY A 49 -21.90 -17.64 7.41
CA GLY A 49 -22.76 -18.67 6.81
C GLY A 49 -22.00 -19.92 6.40
N ALA A 50 -20.77 -19.77 5.91
CA ALA A 50 -19.89 -20.90 5.62
C ALA A 50 -19.56 -21.71 6.89
N ASN A 51 -19.18 -21.04 7.99
CA ASN A 51 -18.89 -21.74 9.24
C ASN A 51 -20.12 -22.47 9.80
N GLN A 52 -21.30 -21.85 9.73
CA GLN A 52 -22.55 -22.52 10.11
C GLN A 52 -22.79 -23.77 9.27
N PHE A 53 -22.58 -23.68 7.96
CA PHE A 53 -22.72 -24.82 7.05
C PHE A 53 -21.76 -25.98 7.37
N ARG A 54 -20.53 -25.68 7.79
CA ARG A 54 -19.58 -26.69 8.29
C ARG A 54 -20.05 -27.34 9.58
N ASN A 55 -20.56 -26.56 10.54
CA ASN A 55 -21.02 -27.09 11.82
C ASN A 55 -22.24 -28.02 11.65
N GLU A 56 -23.14 -27.69 10.73
CA GLU A 56 -24.32 -28.50 10.42
C GLU A 56 -24.00 -29.71 9.50
N TRP A 57 -22.76 -29.85 9.03
CA TRP A 57 -22.41 -30.79 7.96
C TRP A 57 -22.78 -32.25 8.26
N SER A 58 -22.44 -32.75 9.45
CA SER A 58 -22.73 -34.12 9.86
C SER A 58 -24.23 -34.42 9.92
N GLU A 59 -25.02 -33.49 10.45
CA GLU A 59 -26.48 -33.59 10.47
C GLU A 59 -27.06 -33.61 9.05
N LEU A 60 -26.58 -32.72 8.18
CA LEU A 60 -27.03 -32.65 6.78
C LEU A 60 -26.73 -33.94 6.03
N LEU A 61 -25.57 -34.57 6.27
CA LEU A 61 -25.24 -35.88 5.68
C LEU A 61 -26.18 -36.98 6.18
N ALA A 62 -26.47 -37.03 7.49
CA ALA A 62 -27.38 -38.01 8.06
C ALA A 62 -28.79 -37.90 7.45
N GLU A 63 -29.30 -36.68 7.31
CA GLU A 63 -30.58 -36.41 6.66
C GLU A 63 -30.59 -36.82 5.17
N LEU A 64 -29.51 -36.55 4.44
CA LEU A 64 -29.40 -36.90 3.03
C LEU A 64 -29.32 -38.42 2.79
N VAL A 65 -28.63 -39.15 3.68
CA VAL A 65 -28.60 -40.62 3.67
C VAL A 65 -29.98 -41.19 3.98
N HIS A 66 -30.65 -40.68 5.02
CA HIS A 66 -31.99 -41.13 5.40
C HIS A 66 -33.01 -40.87 4.28
N ALA A 67 -32.89 -39.73 3.59
CA ALA A 67 -33.72 -39.38 2.44
C ALA A 67 -33.35 -40.12 1.14
N GLY A 68 -32.34 -41.02 1.16
CA GLY A 68 -31.88 -41.77 -0.01
C GLY A 68 -31.25 -40.92 -1.12
N LYS A 69 -30.82 -39.68 -0.81
CA LYS A 69 -30.26 -38.75 -1.81
C LYS A 69 -28.77 -38.97 -2.06
N ILE A 70 -28.07 -39.54 -1.08
CA ILE A 70 -26.66 -39.96 -1.13
C ILE A 70 -26.52 -41.34 -0.47
N THR A 71 -25.47 -42.07 -0.83
CA THR A 71 -25.13 -43.37 -0.24
C THR A 71 -24.32 -43.22 1.04
N SER A 72 -24.33 -44.24 1.89
CA SER A 72 -23.49 -44.27 3.11
C SER A 72 -21.99 -44.16 2.81
N ASP A 73 -21.53 -44.66 1.66
CA ASP A 73 -20.13 -44.59 1.25
C ASP A 73 -19.73 -43.18 0.78
N GLU A 74 -20.62 -42.49 0.06
CA GLU A 74 -20.41 -41.08 -0.31
C GLU A 74 -20.37 -40.19 0.94
N ALA A 75 -21.25 -40.45 1.92
CA ALA A 75 -21.24 -39.74 3.20
C ALA A 75 -19.95 -39.99 4.00
N LYS A 76 -19.43 -41.23 4.01
CA LYS A 76 -18.14 -41.55 4.66
C LYS A 76 -16.96 -40.85 3.99
N LYS A 77 -16.91 -40.87 2.65
CA LYS A 77 -15.85 -40.17 1.88
C LYS A 77 -15.87 -38.67 2.10
N SER A 78 -17.05 -38.10 2.36
CA SER A 78 -17.26 -36.67 2.60
C SER A 78 -17.54 -36.35 4.07
N SER A 79 -17.03 -37.16 5.00
CA SER A 79 -17.36 -37.10 6.43
C SER A 79 -17.11 -35.74 7.10
N HIS A 80 -16.23 -34.92 6.54
CA HIS A 80 -15.91 -33.59 7.02
C HIS A 80 -15.90 -32.59 5.88
N LEU A 81 -16.19 -31.33 6.24
CA LEU A 81 -16.09 -30.17 5.37
C LEU A 81 -15.06 -29.21 5.96
N ASN A 82 -13.95 -29.03 5.25
CA ASN A 82 -12.93 -28.04 5.60
C ASN A 82 -13.30 -26.70 4.95
N ILE A 83 -13.20 -25.62 5.72
CA ILE A 83 -13.52 -24.28 5.25
C ILE A 83 -12.35 -23.35 5.49
N VAL A 84 -11.99 -22.62 4.44
CA VAL A 84 -11.11 -21.47 4.52
C VAL A 84 -11.80 -20.24 3.94
N GLY A 85 -11.74 -19.16 4.69
CA GLY A 85 -12.26 -17.85 4.29
C GLY A 85 -11.19 -16.95 3.68
N MET A 86 -11.59 -16.13 2.72
CA MET A 86 -10.85 -14.94 2.29
C MET A 86 -11.79 -13.74 2.29
N VAL A 87 -11.29 -12.59 2.74
CA VAL A 87 -12.14 -11.41 2.89
C VAL A 87 -12.08 -10.53 1.64
N GLY A 88 -13.13 -10.62 0.83
CA GLY A 88 -13.37 -9.75 -0.33
C GLY A 88 -14.38 -8.66 0.01
N SER A 89 -13.89 -7.44 0.28
CA SER A 89 -14.71 -6.28 0.64
C SER A 89 -13.97 -4.99 0.31
N ILE A 90 -14.70 -3.97 -0.15
CA ILE A 90 -14.12 -2.62 -0.30
C ILE A 90 -14.11 -1.86 1.03
N ASP A 91 -14.98 -2.24 1.97
CA ASP A 91 -15.30 -1.48 3.18
C ASP A 91 -14.15 -1.53 4.22
N ASN A 92 -13.28 -2.56 4.15
CA ASN A 92 -12.26 -2.89 5.15
C ASN A 92 -12.82 -2.92 6.58
N ASP A 93 -13.96 -3.56 6.75
CA ASP A 93 -14.73 -3.63 8.00
C ASP A 93 -14.54 -4.94 8.77
N PHE A 94 -13.83 -5.91 8.20
CA PHE A 94 -13.54 -7.19 8.83
C PHE A 94 -12.33 -7.08 9.78
N CYS A 95 -12.56 -7.34 11.07
CA CYS A 95 -11.50 -7.28 12.07
C CYS A 95 -10.62 -8.53 11.99
N GLY A 96 -9.30 -8.35 11.96
CA GLY A 96 -8.32 -9.44 11.83
C GLY A 96 -7.38 -9.27 10.64
N THR A 97 -7.77 -8.48 9.64
CA THR A 97 -6.93 -8.14 8.49
C THR A 97 -6.60 -6.65 8.46
N ASP A 98 -5.38 -6.28 8.06
CA ASP A 98 -4.99 -4.88 7.87
C ASP A 98 -5.68 -4.25 6.64
N MET A 99 -5.93 -5.06 5.61
CA MET A 99 -6.59 -4.66 4.38
C MET A 99 -7.40 -5.84 3.81
N THR A 100 -8.64 -5.58 3.39
CA THR A 100 -9.47 -6.54 2.65
C THR A 100 -9.24 -6.43 1.15
N ILE A 101 -9.44 -7.53 0.42
CA ILE A 101 -9.30 -7.55 -1.05
C ILE A 101 -10.36 -6.63 -1.66
N GLY A 102 -9.92 -5.59 -2.35
CA GLY A 102 -10.74 -4.61 -3.07
C GLY A 102 -10.73 -3.21 -2.45
N THR A 103 -10.28 -3.05 -1.21
CA THR A 103 -10.23 -1.72 -0.56
C THR A 103 -9.28 -0.77 -1.26
N ASP A 104 -8.09 -1.24 -1.64
CA ASP A 104 -7.11 -0.39 -2.33
C ASP A 104 -7.63 0.02 -3.72
N SER A 105 -8.24 -0.90 -4.45
CA SER A 105 -8.91 -0.62 -5.73
C SER A 105 -10.02 0.42 -5.59
N ALA A 106 -10.84 0.34 -4.53
CA ALA A 106 -11.86 1.35 -4.25
C ALA A 106 -11.24 2.72 -3.94
N LEU A 107 -10.14 2.78 -3.18
CA LEU A 107 -9.39 4.02 -2.93
C LEU A 107 -8.86 4.65 -4.22
N HIS A 108 -8.38 3.84 -5.16
CA HIS A 108 -7.97 4.32 -6.48
C HIS A 108 -9.14 5.00 -7.22
N ARG A 109 -10.33 4.38 -7.22
CA ARG A 109 -11.53 4.97 -7.85
C ARG A 109 -11.94 6.29 -7.17
N ILE A 110 -11.93 6.33 -5.83
CA ILE A 110 -12.24 7.54 -5.06
C ILE A 110 -11.25 8.66 -5.41
N MET A 111 -9.94 8.37 -5.45
CA MET A 111 -8.91 9.36 -5.76
C MET A 111 -9.00 9.89 -7.19
N GLU A 112 -9.33 9.05 -8.16
CA GLU A 112 -9.55 9.50 -9.54
C GLU A 112 -10.68 10.53 -9.64
N VAL A 113 -11.81 10.25 -8.98
CA VAL A 113 -12.94 11.20 -8.95
C VAL A 113 -12.59 12.47 -8.17
N VAL A 114 -11.91 12.35 -7.03
CA VAL A 114 -11.44 13.51 -6.25
C VAL A 114 -10.52 14.39 -7.09
N ASP A 115 -9.60 13.80 -7.85
CA ASP A 115 -8.67 14.55 -8.72
C ASP A 115 -9.42 15.24 -9.86
N ALA A 116 -10.37 14.55 -10.50
CA ALA A 116 -11.22 15.13 -11.55
C ALA A 116 -12.09 16.28 -11.03
N ILE A 117 -12.65 16.15 -9.82
CA ILE A 117 -13.47 17.20 -9.20
C ILE A 117 -12.62 18.37 -8.72
N THR A 118 -11.37 18.12 -8.31
CA THR A 118 -10.48 19.18 -7.85
C THR A 118 -10.25 20.23 -8.93
N THR A 119 -10.10 19.84 -10.20
CA THR A 119 -9.84 20.80 -11.28
C THR A 119 -11.03 21.74 -11.51
N THR A 120 -12.27 21.22 -11.57
CA THR A 120 -13.47 22.07 -11.71
C THR A 120 -13.75 22.91 -10.47
N ALA A 121 -13.49 22.37 -9.28
CA ALA A 121 -13.64 23.11 -8.03
C ALA A 121 -12.68 24.31 -7.94
N GLN A 122 -11.47 24.20 -8.50
CA GLN A 122 -10.52 25.33 -8.55
C GLN A 122 -11.00 26.42 -9.52
N SER A 123 -11.50 26.02 -10.69
CA SER A 123 -11.97 26.95 -11.71
C SER A 123 -13.14 27.80 -11.24
N HIS A 124 -14.08 27.22 -10.49
CA HIS A 124 -15.31 27.90 -10.05
C HIS A 124 -15.30 28.32 -8.57
N GLN A 125 -14.20 28.10 -7.84
CA GLN A 125 -14.10 28.36 -6.39
C GLN A 125 -15.25 27.72 -5.59
N ARG A 126 -15.62 26.49 -5.98
CA ARG A 126 -16.75 25.77 -5.39
C ARG A 126 -16.30 24.85 -4.27
N THR A 127 -17.22 24.61 -3.34
CA THR A 127 -17.09 23.55 -2.35
C THR A 127 -17.78 22.28 -2.86
N PHE A 128 -17.11 21.14 -2.77
CA PHE A 128 -17.68 19.84 -3.14
C PHE A 128 -17.78 18.93 -1.93
N ILE A 129 -18.93 18.27 -1.77
CA ILE A 129 -19.18 17.24 -0.78
C ILE A 129 -19.25 15.91 -1.52
N LEU A 130 -18.35 14.98 -1.18
CA LEU A 130 -18.20 13.69 -1.82
C LEU A 130 -18.60 12.59 -0.85
N GLU A 131 -19.69 11.89 -1.17
CA GLU A 131 -20.15 10.75 -0.40
C GLU A 131 -19.48 9.46 -0.91
N VAL A 132 -18.81 8.77 0.02
CA VAL A 132 -17.93 7.62 -0.20
C VAL A 132 -18.51 6.39 0.49
N MET A 133 -18.41 5.23 -0.17
CA MET A 133 -18.87 3.95 0.38
C MET A 133 -18.02 3.52 1.58
N GLY A 134 -18.51 2.54 2.34
CA GLY A 134 -17.77 1.96 3.47
C GLY A 134 -18.67 1.33 4.52
N ARG A 135 -19.98 1.27 4.26
CA ARG A 135 -21.03 0.81 5.17
C ARG A 135 -20.95 1.54 6.51
N HIS A 136 -20.55 0.83 7.56
CA HIS A 136 -20.36 1.36 8.91
C HIS A 136 -18.88 1.52 9.26
N CYS A 137 -17.99 1.57 8.25
CA CYS A 137 -16.56 1.68 8.37
C CYS A 137 -16.05 2.95 7.66
N GLY A 138 -15.26 3.75 8.38
CA GLY A 138 -14.70 5.00 7.87
C GLY A 138 -13.34 4.86 7.17
N VAL A 139 -12.84 3.65 6.91
CA VAL A 139 -11.48 3.44 6.36
C VAL A 139 -11.28 4.14 5.02
N LEU A 140 -12.24 4.00 4.10
CA LEU A 140 -12.18 4.61 2.77
C LEU A 140 -12.15 6.14 2.87
N THR A 141 -13.08 6.71 3.63
CA THR A 141 -13.17 8.15 3.90
C THR A 141 -11.90 8.68 4.57
N LEU A 142 -11.38 8.01 5.61
CA LEU A 142 -10.19 8.40 6.35
C LEU A 142 -8.92 8.38 5.47
N SER A 143 -8.80 7.36 4.63
CA SER A 143 -7.66 7.20 3.74
C SER A 143 -7.75 8.14 2.52
N ALA A 144 -8.95 8.50 2.09
CA ALA A 144 -9.18 9.47 1.04
C ALA A 144 -9.02 10.92 1.52
N SER A 145 -9.41 11.22 2.77
CA SER A 145 -9.40 12.58 3.32
C SER A 145 -8.00 13.09 3.61
N ARG A 146 -7.02 12.22 3.90
CA ARG A 146 -5.63 12.57 4.22
C ARG A 146 -4.90 13.39 3.14
N ARG A 147 -5.46 13.49 1.94
CA ARG A 147 -4.99 14.30 0.80
C ARG A 147 -5.02 15.80 1.10
N ARG A 148 -6.03 16.25 1.84
CA ARG A 148 -6.21 17.62 2.30
C ARG A 148 -6.29 17.55 3.82
N THR A 149 -5.57 18.41 4.52
CA THR A 149 -5.99 18.79 5.86
C THR A 149 -7.31 19.55 5.66
N SER A 150 -8.40 18.82 5.42
CA SER A 150 -9.71 19.40 5.25
C SER A 150 -10.11 19.91 6.62
N ASP A 151 -10.09 21.22 6.79
CA ASP A 151 -11.12 22.15 7.31
C ASP A 151 -12.37 21.55 8.01
N TRP A 152 -12.29 20.38 8.62
CA TRP A 152 -13.40 19.68 9.27
C TRP A 152 -13.50 20.02 10.75
N THR A 153 -12.48 20.65 11.32
CA THR A 153 -12.44 20.88 12.76
C THR A 153 -13.06 22.23 13.05
N SER A 154 -14.37 22.21 13.22
CA SER A 154 -15.27 23.35 13.46
C SER A 154 -15.57 24.20 12.22
N LEU A 155 -16.86 24.56 12.08
CA LEU A 155 -17.34 25.67 11.23
C LEU A 155 -16.54 26.98 11.43
N PHE A 156 -15.80 27.10 12.54
CA PHE A 156 -14.91 28.20 12.88
C PHE A 156 -13.60 28.22 12.07
N VAL A 157 -13.08 27.08 11.60
CA VAL A 157 -11.86 27.06 10.75
C VAL A 157 -12.21 27.42 9.30
N LEU A 158 -13.38 27.01 8.79
CA LEU A 158 -13.89 27.42 7.47
C LEU A 158 -14.13 28.95 7.35
N SER A 159 -14.36 29.64 8.47
CA SER A 159 -14.47 31.09 8.50
C SER A 159 -13.10 31.78 8.51
N GLN A 160 -12.07 31.16 9.08
CA GLN A 160 -10.68 31.64 9.04
C GLN A 160 -9.95 31.30 7.72
N THR A 161 -10.27 30.17 7.06
CA THR A 161 -9.69 29.80 5.76
C THR A 161 -10.22 30.64 4.59
N ARG A 162 -11.20 31.52 4.82
CA ARG A 162 -11.61 32.61 3.89
C ARG A 162 -10.41 33.38 3.33
N ARG A 163 -9.30 33.46 4.08
CA ARG A 163 -8.11 34.23 3.70
C ARG A 163 -7.09 33.52 2.80
N SER A 164 -7.13 32.19 2.57
CA SER A 164 -6.12 31.56 1.68
C SER A 164 -6.47 30.28 0.93
N SER A 165 -7.58 29.57 1.24
CA SER A 165 -7.93 28.32 0.54
C SER A 165 -9.02 28.56 -0.50
N ARG A 166 -8.67 28.47 -1.79
CA ARG A 166 -9.58 28.66 -2.94
C ARG A 166 -10.47 27.44 -3.25
N LEU A 167 -10.36 26.33 -2.48
CA LEU A 167 -11.05 25.07 -2.77
C LEU A 167 -11.25 24.19 -1.53
N ASN A 168 -12.51 23.81 -1.30
CA ASN A 168 -12.93 22.93 -0.21
C ASN A 168 -13.54 21.65 -0.80
N VAL A 169 -12.94 20.49 -0.50
CA VAL A 169 -13.53 19.18 -0.79
C VAL A 169 -13.74 18.48 0.54
N ILE A 170 -14.99 18.16 0.82
CA ILE A 170 -15.47 17.51 2.02
C ILE A 170 -15.80 16.07 1.65
N ILE A 171 -15.16 15.10 2.28
CA ILE A 171 -15.45 13.68 2.05
C ILE A 171 -16.27 13.16 3.23
N VAL A 172 -17.36 12.47 2.93
CA VAL A 172 -18.34 11.99 3.91
C VAL A 172 -18.52 10.49 3.70
N ALA A 173 -18.44 9.71 4.77
CA ALA A 173 -18.76 8.28 4.72
C ALA A 173 -20.28 8.09 4.61
N GLU A 174 -20.73 7.10 3.85
CA GLU A 174 -22.17 6.78 3.73
C GLU A 174 -22.83 6.44 5.08
N GLY A 175 -22.07 5.82 6.01
CA GLY A 175 -22.52 5.53 7.37
C GLY A 175 -22.11 6.57 8.41
N ALA A 176 -21.88 7.83 8.03
CA ALA A 176 -21.56 8.89 8.99
C ALA A 176 -22.74 9.15 9.95
N MET A 177 -22.44 9.26 11.25
CA MET A 177 -23.43 9.50 12.31
C MET A 177 -22.89 10.49 13.33
N ASP A 178 -23.80 11.19 14.02
CA ASP A 178 -23.47 12.03 15.16
C ASP A 178 -23.34 11.21 16.47
N LYS A 179 -23.02 11.91 17.57
CA LYS A 179 -22.87 11.28 18.91
C LYS A 179 -24.17 10.68 19.45
N ASN A 180 -25.32 11.06 18.90
CA ASN A 180 -26.63 10.55 19.31
C ASN A 180 -27.10 9.42 18.38
N GLY A 181 -26.25 8.95 17.47
CA GLY A 181 -26.58 7.90 16.50
C GLY A 181 -27.44 8.37 15.33
N LYS A 182 -27.64 9.69 15.15
CA LYS A 182 -28.40 10.22 14.03
C LYS A 182 -27.53 10.27 12.77
N PRO A 183 -28.01 9.82 11.60
CA PRO A 183 -27.25 9.88 10.36
C PRO A 183 -26.89 11.33 9.96
N ILE A 184 -25.62 11.53 9.57
CA ILE A 184 -25.11 12.78 8.99
C ILE A 184 -25.08 12.62 7.47
N THR A 185 -25.97 13.32 6.77
CA THR A 185 -26.08 13.17 5.31
C THR A 185 -25.29 14.23 4.54
N SER A 186 -24.90 13.91 3.32
CA SER A 186 -24.25 14.85 2.39
C SER A 186 -25.10 16.10 2.14
N ASN A 187 -26.43 15.96 2.11
CA ASN A 187 -27.36 17.09 1.97
C ASN A 187 -27.40 18.00 3.20
N GLN A 188 -27.35 17.44 4.42
CA GLN A 188 -27.28 18.25 5.65
C GLN A 188 -26.00 19.09 5.68
N ILE A 189 -24.87 18.50 5.27
CA ILE A 189 -23.59 19.22 5.17
C ILE A 189 -23.66 20.27 4.06
N LYS A 190 -24.30 19.98 2.92
CA LYS A 190 -24.48 20.94 1.84
C LYS A 190 -25.26 22.16 2.32
N HIS A 191 -26.40 21.94 2.96
CA HIS A 191 -27.24 23.02 3.51
C HIS A 191 -26.46 23.85 4.54
N LEU A 192 -25.70 23.20 5.42
CA LEU A 192 -24.85 23.88 6.39
C LEU A 192 -23.81 24.80 5.71
N VAL A 193 -23.09 24.29 4.71
CA VAL A 193 -22.00 25.01 4.04
C VAL A 193 -22.54 26.08 3.09
N SER A 194 -23.64 25.82 2.39
CA SER A 194 -24.28 26.81 1.53
C SER A 194 -24.92 27.94 2.32
N GLU A 195 -25.79 27.63 3.29
CA GLU A 195 -26.63 28.65 3.93
C GLU A 195 -25.91 29.37 5.07
N ARG A 196 -25.14 28.67 5.91
CA ARG A 196 -24.47 29.32 7.04
C ARG A 196 -23.13 29.95 6.66
N LEU A 197 -22.39 29.34 5.74
CA LEU A 197 -21.05 29.82 5.36
C LEU A 197 -21.03 30.60 4.04
N GLY A 198 -22.08 30.49 3.21
CA GLY A 198 -22.22 31.24 1.96
C GLY A 198 -21.39 30.70 0.78
N TYR A 199 -20.92 29.44 0.83
CA TYR A 199 -20.15 28.86 -0.27
C TYR A 199 -21.04 28.20 -1.33
N ASP A 200 -20.75 28.40 -2.63
CA ASP A 200 -21.40 27.63 -3.69
C ASP A 200 -20.99 26.16 -3.59
N THR A 201 -21.94 25.33 -3.13
CA THR A 201 -21.68 23.95 -2.73
C THR A 201 -22.41 22.96 -3.61
N ARG A 202 -21.71 21.88 -4.00
CA ARG A 202 -22.26 20.74 -4.73
C ARG A 202 -22.04 19.46 -3.95
N ALA A 203 -23.01 18.55 -3.99
CA ALA A 203 -22.90 17.22 -3.42
C ALA A 203 -22.82 16.19 -4.54
N THR A 204 -21.95 15.20 -4.41
CA THR A 204 -21.77 14.12 -5.38
C THR A 204 -21.65 12.81 -4.62
N VAL A 205 -22.56 11.88 -4.92
CA VAL A 205 -22.52 10.51 -4.40
C VAL A 205 -21.80 9.65 -5.41
N LEU A 206 -20.64 9.09 -5.04
CA LEU A 206 -19.84 8.29 -5.97
C LEU A 206 -20.56 6.98 -6.34
N GLY A 207 -21.27 6.39 -5.38
CA GLY A 207 -22.00 5.13 -5.58
C GLY A 207 -21.09 3.99 -6.04
N HIS A 208 -21.60 3.16 -6.95
CA HIS A 208 -21.01 1.86 -7.31
C HIS A 208 -19.75 1.95 -8.19
N VAL A 209 -19.34 3.13 -8.66
CA VAL A 209 -18.05 3.30 -9.35
C VAL A 209 -16.87 2.85 -8.49
N GLN A 210 -17.05 2.86 -7.17
CA GLN A 210 -16.08 2.41 -6.16
C GLN A 210 -15.92 0.88 -6.09
N ARG A 211 -16.88 0.12 -6.62
CA ARG A 211 -16.84 -1.36 -6.67
C ARG A 211 -16.39 -1.91 -8.02
N GLY A 212 -16.34 -1.05 -9.03
CA GLY A 212 -16.00 -1.40 -10.40
C GLY A 212 -14.56 -1.06 -10.77
N GLY A 213 -14.23 -1.33 -12.04
CA GLY A 213 -12.91 -1.09 -12.58
C GLY A 213 -11.94 -2.25 -12.39
N THR A 214 -10.76 -2.07 -12.95
CA THR A 214 -9.69 -3.05 -12.89
C THR A 214 -9.01 -3.01 -11.52
N PRO A 215 -8.73 -4.16 -10.88
CA PRO A 215 -8.06 -4.18 -9.57
C PRO A 215 -6.68 -3.53 -9.61
N SER A 216 -6.32 -2.84 -8.53
CA SER A 216 -4.98 -2.26 -8.33
C SER A 216 -3.91 -3.36 -8.26
N ALA A 217 -2.65 -3.00 -8.45
CA ALA A 217 -1.57 -3.98 -8.35
C ALA A 217 -1.53 -4.64 -6.97
N PHE A 218 -1.74 -3.86 -5.91
CA PHE A 218 -1.80 -4.36 -4.53
C PHE A 218 -2.90 -5.42 -4.36
N ASP A 219 -4.14 -5.15 -4.78
CA ASP A 219 -5.24 -6.10 -4.60
C ASP A 219 -5.06 -7.38 -5.42
N ARG A 220 -4.41 -7.31 -6.59
CA ARG A 220 -4.06 -8.51 -7.38
C ARG A 220 -3.04 -9.38 -6.66
N ILE A 221 -2.00 -8.76 -6.11
CA ILE A 221 -0.95 -9.48 -5.36
C ILE A 221 -1.54 -10.05 -4.08
N LEU A 222 -2.34 -9.27 -3.36
CA LEU A 222 -3.01 -9.68 -2.14
C LEU A 222 -3.90 -10.90 -2.39
N GLY A 223 -4.79 -10.84 -3.38
CA GLY A 223 -5.66 -11.95 -3.75
C GLY A 223 -4.89 -13.19 -4.20
N SER A 224 -3.80 -13.02 -4.96
CA SER A 224 -2.96 -14.14 -5.40
C SER A 224 -2.25 -14.82 -4.22
N ARG A 225 -1.68 -14.04 -3.30
CA ARG A 225 -0.99 -14.55 -2.10
C ARG A 225 -1.96 -15.24 -1.16
N MET A 226 -3.10 -14.61 -0.87
CA MET A 226 -4.13 -15.18 0.00
C MET A 226 -4.76 -16.43 -0.61
N GLY A 227 -4.93 -16.47 -1.94
CA GLY A 227 -5.44 -17.65 -2.63
C GLY A 227 -4.52 -18.86 -2.52
N VAL A 228 -3.20 -18.67 -2.70
CA VAL A 228 -2.22 -19.75 -2.49
C VAL A 228 -2.25 -20.22 -1.04
N GLU A 229 -2.20 -19.29 -0.08
CA GLU A 229 -2.25 -19.62 1.34
C GLU A 229 -3.55 -20.34 1.74
N ALA A 230 -4.68 -19.98 1.13
CA ALA A 230 -5.96 -20.64 1.39
C ALA A 230 -5.98 -22.09 0.89
N VAL A 231 -5.34 -22.36 -0.25
CA VAL A 231 -5.19 -23.73 -0.77
C VAL A 231 -4.28 -24.54 0.16
N MET A 232 -3.14 -23.97 0.59
CA MET A 232 -2.24 -24.64 1.55
C MET A 232 -2.96 -24.97 2.85
N ALA A 233 -3.73 -24.01 3.40
CA ALA A 233 -4.52 -24.21 4.60
C ALA A 233 -5.55 -25.34 4.45
N LEU A 234 -6.18 -25.51 3.28
CA LEU A 234 -7.11 -26.61 3.01
C LEU A 234 -6.40 -27.96 2.84
N LEU A 235 -5.20 -27.98 2.25
CA LEU A 235 -4.40 -29.21 2.09
C LEU A 235 -3.86 -29.73 3.43
N GLU A 236 -3.57 -28.81 4.36
CA GLU A 236 -3.11 -29.14 5.72
C GLU A 236 -4.27 -29.39 6.70
N ALA A 237 -5.52 -29.11 6.31
CA ALA A 237 -6.66 -29.18 7.21
C ALA A 237 -7.03 -30.63 7.57
N THR A 238 -7.15 -30.87 8.87
CA THR A 238 -7.72 -32.09 9.45
C THR A 238 -9.17 -31.84 9.90
N PRO A 239 -9.97 -32.89 10.19
CA PRO A 239 -11.33 -32.72 10.71
C PRO A 239 -11.42 -31.82 11.95
N ASP A 240 -10.39 -31.86 12.81
CA ASP A 240 -10.29 -31.07 14.04
C ASP A 240 -9.82 -29.63 13.81
N THR A 241 -9.31 -29.32 12.61
CA THR A 241 -8.80 -27.97 12.29
C THR A 241 -9.98 -26.99 12.25
N PRO A 242 -10.02 -25.94 13.08
CA PRO A 242 -11.10 -24.96 13.03
C PRO A 242 -11.10 -24.20 11.70
N ALA A 243 -12.29 -23.75 11.27
CA ALA A 243 -12.40 -22.89 10.09
C ALA A 243 -11.56 -21.62 10.31
N CYS A 244 -10.70 -21.32 9.34
CA CYS A 244 -9.80 -20.18 9.40
C CYS A 244 -10.09 -19.19 8.28
N VAL A 245 -9.58 -17.97 8.45
CA VAL A 245 -9.61 -16.91 7.45
C VAL A 245 -8.17 -16.50 7.14
N VAL A 246 -7.83 -16.47 5.87
CA VAL A 246 -6.54 -15.93 5.42
C VAL A 246 -6.63 -14.41 5.41
N SER A 247 -5.77 -13.79 6.22
CA SER A 247 -5.75 -12.35 6.48
C SER A 247 -4.38 -11.75 6.21
N LEU A 248 -4.31 -10.42 6.11
CA LEU A 248 -3.06 -9.67 5.97
C LEU A 248 -2.64 -9.11 7.33
N SER A 249 -1.41 -9.41 7.75
CA SER A 249 -0.77 -8.79 8.92
C SER A 249 0.55 -8.16 8.47
N GLY A 250 0.54 -6.83 8.31
CA GLY A 250 1.62 -6.08 7.68
C GLY A 250 1.82 -6.50 6.25
N ASN A 251 2.94 -7.17 6.00
CA ASN A 251 3.30 -7.65 4.67
C ASN A 251 3.38 -9.19 4.61
N THR A 252 2.71 -9.88 5.52
CA THR A 252 2.66 -11.35 5.57
C THR A 252 1.21 -11.82 5.60
N ALA A 253 0.92 -12.91 4.87
CA ALA A 253 -0.36 -13.59 4.94
C ALA A 253 -0.38 -14.47 6.20
N VAL A 254 -1.46 -14.42 6.97
CA VAL A 254 -1.62 -15.17 8.22
C VAL A 254 -2.95 -15.89 8.24
N ARG A 255 -3.02 -17.02 8.94
CA ARG A 255 -4.25 -17.79 9.17
C ARG A 255 -4.80 -17.41 10.54
N LEU A 256 -6.05 -16.94 10.59
CA LEU A 256 -6.73 -16.56 11.83
C LEU A 256 -7.98 -17.42 12.03
N PRO A 257 -8.34 -17.79 13.28
CA PRO A 257 -9.62 -18.43 13.54
C PRO A 257 -10.79 -17.55 13.09
N LEU A 258 -11.65 -18.11 12.23
CA LEU A 258 -12.70 -17.33 11.58
C LEU A 258 -13.68 -16.73 12.60
N MET A 259 -14.10 -17.53 13.58
CA MET A 259 -15.09 -17.10 14.57
C MET A 259 -14.56 -16.04 15.55
N GLU A 260 -13.25 -16.02 15.82
CA GLU A 260 -12.64 -14.93 16.59
C GLU A 260 -12.73 -13.60 15.84
N CYS A 261 -12.41 -13.60 14.54
CA CYS A 261 -12.48 -12.41 13.69
C CYS A 261 -13.92 -11.87 13.59
N VAL A 262 -14.89 -12.76 13.41
CA VAL A 262 -16.32 -12.42 13.37
C VAL A 262 -16.78 -11.85 14.70
N GLN A 263 -16.36 -12.44 15.82
CA GLN A 263 -16.73 -11.95 17.15
C GLN A 263 -16.20 -10.52 17.38
N VAL A 264 -14.92 -10.27 17.09
CA VAL A 264 -14.34 -8.92 17.21
C VAL A 264 -15.07 -7.92 16.31
N THR A 265 -15.48 -8.33 15.11
CA THR A 265 -16.26 -7.47 14.20
C THR A 265 -17.64 -7.11 14.79
N LYS A 266 -18.31 -8.06 15.46
CA LYS A 266 -19.57 -7.79 16.18
C LYS A 266 -19.34 -6.88 17.39
N ASP A 267 -18.22 -7.05 18.10
CA ASP A 267 -17.87 -6.23 19.25
C ASP A 267 -17.66 -4.76 18.86
N VAL A 268 -17.16 -4.48 17.65
CA VAL A 268 -17.09 -3.10 17.10
C VAL A 268 -18.49 -2.50 16.99
N SER A 269 -19.44 -3.23 16.40
CA SER A 269 -20.83 -2.75 16.25
C SER A 269 -21.48 -2.51 17.61
N LYS A 270 -21.24 -3.40 18.58
CA LYS A 270 -21.69 -3.24 19.96
C LYS A 270 -21.09 -1.99 20.62
N ALA A 271 -19.78 -1.80 20.52
CA ALA A 271 -19.09 -0.62 21.05
C ALA A 271 -19.61 0.69 20.42
N MET A 272 -19.87 0.70 19.11
CA MET A 272 -20.47 1.85 18.42
C MET A 272 -21.88 2.16 18.92
N ALA A 273 -22.73 1.14 19.14
CA ALA A 273 -24.10 1.31 19.64
C ALA A 273 -24.14 1.80 21.09
N GLU A 274 -23.17 1.39 21.92
CA GLU A 274 -23.03 1.80 23.32
C GLU A 274 -22.31 3.16 23.49
N GLY A 275 -21.95 3.84 22.40
CA GLY A 275 -21.23 5.12 22.45
C GLY A 275 -19.74 5.00 22.84
N ARG A 276 -19.20 3.77 22.92
CA ARG A 276 -17.78 3.49 23.22
C ARG A 276 -16.90 3.62 21.97
N TYR A 277 -16.86 4.83 21.40
CA TYR A 277 -16.19 5.08 20.11
C TYR A 277 -14.67 4.83 20.12
N GLU A 278 -13.99 5.12 21.24
CA GLU A 278 -12.55 4.86 21.35
C GLU A 278 -12.24 3.36 21.33
N ASP A 279 -13.07 2.56 21.98
CA ASP A 279 -12.97 1.10 21.93
C ASP A 279 -13.23 0.59 20.52
N ALA A 280 -14.22 1.14 19.80
CA ALA A 280 -14.49 0.79 18.42
C ALA A 280 -13.28 1.07 17.50
N VAL A 281 -12.55 2.17 17.71
CA VAL A 281 -11.31 2.49 16.97
C VAL A 281 -10.22 1.46 17.29
N LYS A 282 -10.02 1.12 18.57
CA LYS A 282 -9.01 0.14 19.01
C LYS A 282 -9.33 -1.27 18.49
N LEU A 283 -10.59 -1.67 18.51
CA LEU A 283 -11.07 -2.98 18.06
C LEU A 283 -10.82 -3.20 16.56
N ARG A 284 -10.90 -2.15 15.72
CA ARG A 284 -10.54 -2.19 14.30
C ARG A 284 -9.05 -2.40 14.04
N GLY A 285 -8.21 -2.26 15.07
CA GLY A 285 -6.80 -2.60 15.04
C GLY A 285 -5.85 -1.41 14.88
N LYS A 286 -4.56 -1.69 15.14
CA LYS A 286 -3.49 -0.68 15.21
C LYS A 286 -3.31 0.13 13.93
N SER A 287 -3.54 -0.48 12.76
CA SER A 287 -3.44 0.22 11.47
C SER A 287 -4.47 1.36 11.38
N PHE A 288 -5.73 1.05 11.69
CA PHE A 288 -6.81 2.02 11.69
C PHE A 288 -6.59 3.11 12.74
N GLU A 289 -6.24 2.72 13.97
CA GLU A 289 -5.92 3.65 15.06
C GLU A 289 -4.78 4.62 14.69
N ASN A 290 -3.68 4.11 14.13
CA ASN A 290 -2.57 4.95 13.68
C ASN A 290 -2.99 5.92 12.57
N ASN A 291 -3.81 5.45 11.63
CA ASN A 291 -4.32 6.29 10.55
C ASN A 291 -5.23 7.40 11.11
N TRP A 292 -6.09 7.07 12.07
CA TRP A 292 -6.97 7.99 12.78
C TRP A 292 -6.20 9.03 13.59
N ASN A 293 -5.20 8.61 14.36
CA ASN A 293 -4.36 9.53 15.15
C ASN A 293 -3.60 10.51 14.25
N THR A 294 -3.07 10.03 13.11
CA THR A 294 -2.42 10.94 12.18
C THR A 294 -3.42 11.88 11.51
N TYR A 295 -4.64 11.41 11.19
CA TYR A 295 -5.67 12.28 10.66
C TYR A 295 -6.07 13.36 11.68
N LYS A 296 -6.26 13.01 12.95
CA LYS A 296 -6.51 13.97 14.04
C LYS A 296 -5.42 15.03 14.10
N LEU A 297 -4.16 14.59 14.08
CA LEU A 297 -2.98 15.48 14.05
C LEU A 297 -3.02 16.43 12.85
N LEU A 298 -3.34 15.93 11.66
CA LEU A 298 -3.38 16.71 10.42
C LEU A 298 -4.63 17.59 10.29
N ALA A 299 -5.74 17.21 10.90
CA ALA A 299 -7.03 17.90 10.77
C ALA A 299 -7.15 19.08 11.73
N HIS A 300 -6.61 18.99 12.95
CA HIS A 300 -6.75 20.01 14.01
C HIS A 300 -5.55 20.98 14.07
N MET A 301 -5.01 21.38 12.92
CA MET A 301 -3.79 22.18 12.87
C MET A 301 -4.12 23.67 12.96
N HIS A 302 -3.81 24.29 14.08
CA HIS A 302 -3.73 25.74 14.21
C HIS A 302 -2.26 26.15 14.16
N PRO A 303 -1.89 27.23 13.45
CA PRO A 303 -0.56 27.79 13.59
C PRO A 303 -0.35 28.19 15.06
N PRO A 304 0.79 27.83 15.66
CA PRO A 304 1.04 28.14 17.07
C PRO A 304 1.15 29.66 17.26
N ASP A 305 0.69 30.15 18.40
CA ASP A 305 0.80 31.57 18.77
C ASP A 305 2.27 32.02 18.93
N VAL A 306 3.17 31.07 19.24
CA VAL A 306 4.60 31.31 19.45
C VAL A 306 5.41 30.58 18.37
N LYS A 307 6.24 31.34 17.66
CA LYS A 307 7.21 30.80 16.68
C LYS A 307 8.47 30.35 17.40
N SER A 308 8.97 29.18 17.04
CA SER A 308 10.27 28.66 17.47
C SER A 308 11.39 29.33 16.68
N ASN A 309 12.55 29.53 17.32
CA ASN A 309 13.77 30.02 16.66
C ASN A 309 14.51 28.92 15.86
N VAL A 310 13.91 27.74 15.72
CA VAL A 310 14.49 26.60 15.00
C VAL A 310 14.11 26.66 13.53
N SER A 311 15.11 26.59 12.65
CA SER A 311 14.92 26.42 11.20
C SER A 311 15.19 24.98 10.77
N VAL A 312 14.27 24.41 9.99
CA VAL A 312 14.40 23.05 9.44
C VAL A 312 14.40 23.13 7.92
N ALA A 313 15.43 22.55 7.29
CA ALA A 313 15.55 22.48 5.86
C ALA A 313 15.05 21.15 5.30
N ILE A 314 14.41 21.18 4.13
CA ILE A 314 13.93 20.02 3.40
C ILE A 314 14.44 20.03 1.96
N LEU A 315 14.92 18.88 1.49
CA LEU A 315 15.40 18.70 0.11
C LEU A 315 15.01 17.34 -0.46
N ASN A 316 14.94 17.28 -1.79
CA ASN A 316 14.77 16.05 -2.55
C ASN A 316 16.07 15.66 -3.26
N VAL A 317 16.42 14.37 -3.22
CA VAL A 317 17.68 13.84 -3.78
C VAL A 317 17.43 12.55 -4.58
N GLY A 318 18.07 12.43 -5.74
CA GLY A 318 17.94 11.28 -6.62
C GLY A 318 16.96 11.51 -7.78
N ALA A 319 16.40 10.42 -8.31
CA ALA A 319 15.40 10.49 -9.38
C ALA A 319 14.03 10.90 -8.82
N PRO A 320 13.22 11.68 -9.55
CA PRO A 320 11.88 12.05 -9.10
C PRO A 320 10.97 10.81 -9.07
N CYS A 321 10.08 10.75 -8.08
CA CYS A 321 9.02 9.76 -8.03
C CYS A 321 7.72 10.36 -7.48
N ALA A 322 6.59 9.76 -7.84
CA ALA A 322 5.30 10.19 -7.36
C ALA A 322 5.16 9.97 -5.84
N GLY A 323 4.75 11.02 -5.11
CA GLY A 323 4.59 10.98 -3.65
C GLY A 323 5.63 11.79 -2.87
N MET A 324 6.78 12.16 -3.46
CA MET A 324 7.76 13.07 -2.83
C MET A 324 7.09 14.37 -2.36
N ASN A 325 6.27 14.97 -3.22
CA ASN A 325 5.54 16.20 -2.92
C ASN A 325 4.55 16.05 -1.75
N ALA A 326 3.98 14.85 -1.54
CA ALA A 326 3.12 14.58 -0.39
C ALA A 326 3.92 14.57 0.92
N ALA A 327 5.12 13.99 0.90
CA ALA A 327 6.03 14.02 2.04
C ALA A 327 6.51 15.45 2.35
N VAL A 328 6.96 16.21 1.34
CA VAL A 328 7.36 17.61 1.51
C VAL A 328 6.22 18.43 2.10
N ARG A 329 5.03 18.37 1.50
CA ARG A 329 3.86 19.10 1.98
C ARG A 329 3.56 18.80 3.44
N SER A 330 3.57 17.51 3.81
CA SER A 330 3.24 17.12 5.18
C SER A 330 4.31 17.58 6.17
N ALA A 331 5.59 17.46 5.81
CA ALA A 331 6.69 17.93 6.65
C ALA A 331 6.61 19.45 6.86
N VAL A 332 6.43 20.24 5.79
CA VAL A 332 6.30 21.69 5.89
C VAL A 332 5.14 22.10 6.80
N ARG A 333 3.95 21.52 6.61
CA ARG A 333 2.77 21.87 7.41
C ARG A 333 2.96 21.51 8.89
N ILE A 334 3.47 20.32 9.18
CA ILE A 334 3.69 19.89 10.56
C ILE A 334 4.79 20.71 11.21
N GLY A 335 5.86 21.04 10.47
CA GLY A 335 6.95 21.88 10.98
C GLY A 335 6.48 23.28 11.35
N ILE A 336 5.66 23.91 10.50
CA ILE A 336 5.03 25.20 10.82
C ILE A 336 4.14 25.08 12.06
N THR A 337 3.39 23.99 12.23
CA THR A 337 2.55 23.76 13.41
C THR A 337 3.37 23.51 14.68
N GLN A 338 4.57 22.93 14.58
CA GLN A 338 5.53 22.84 15.68
C GLN A 338 6.26 24.18 15.94
N GLY A 339 5.93 25.22 15.18
CA GLY A 339 6.50 26.57 15.30
C GLY A 339 7.82 26.77 14.56
N HIS A 340 8.32 25.76 13.85
CA HIS A 340 9.61 25.83 13.16
C HIS A 340 9.55 26.71 11.91
N HIS A 341 10.67 27.36 11.60
CA HIS A 341 10.88 28.03 10.33
C HIS A 341 11.27 27.01 9.26
N MET A 342 10.38 26.75 8.31
CA MET A 342 10.61 25.75 7.26
C MET A 342 11.33 26.35 6.05
N LEU A 343 12.41 25.71 5.63
CA LEU A 343 13.23 26.12 4.49
C LEU A 343 13.20 25.03 3.40
N ALA A 344 12.84 25.40 2.19
CA ALA A 344 12.96 24.56 1.01
C ALA A 344 14.33 24.77 0.35
N VAL A 345 15.04 23.66 0.12
CA VAL A 345 16.27 23.64 -0.66
C VAL A 345 15.93 23.09 -2.05
N HIS A 346 16.19 23.88 -3.07
CA HIS A 346 15.95 23.47 -4.45
C HIS A 346 17.11 22.64 -5.00
N ASP A 347 16.84 21.72 -5.93
CA ASP A 347 17.86 20.96 -6.67
C ASP A 347 18.85 20.14 -5.81
N GLY A 348 18.39 19.67 -4.65
CA GLY A 348 19.12 18.74 -3.79
C GLY A 348 20.37 19.34 -3.14
N PHE A 349 21.40 18.52 -2.95
CA PHE A 349 22.65 18.96 -2.30
C PHE A 349 23.42 20.01 -3.10
N GLU A 350 23.33 19.97 -4.42
CA GLU A 350 23.97 20.98 -5.27
C GLU A 350 23.35 22.36 -5.07
N GLY A 351 22.01 22.44 -4.99
CA GLY A 351 21.36 23.71 -4.69
C GLY A 351 21.57 24.15 -3.25
N LEU A 352 21.76 23.22 -2.29
CA LEU A 352 22.19 23.59 -0.93
C LEU A 352 23.56 24.27 -0.95
N ALA A 353 24.53 23.70 -1.67
CA ALA A 353 25.87 24.26 -1.84
C ALA A 353 25.85 25.62 -2.55
N GLN A 354 24.95 25.81 -3.52
CA GLN A 354 24.76 27.08 -4.23
C GLN A 354 23.93 28.11 -3.44
N GLY A 355 23.39 27.74 -2.27
CA GLY A 355 22.55 28.61 -1.47
C GLY A 355 21.13 28.84 -2.03
N LEU A 356 20.62 27.91 -2.84
CA LEU A 356 19.24 27.89 -3.36
C LEU A 356 18.22 27.48 -2.28
N VAL A 357 18.27 28.18 -1.14
CA VAL A 357 17.45 27.94 0.05
C VAL A 357 16.44 29.07 0.18
N LYS A 358 15.15 28.73 0.30
CA LYS A 358 14.06 29.70 0.41
C LYS A 358 13.09 29.30 1.54
N PRO A 359 12.53 30.25 2.29
CA PRO A 359 11.40 29.96 3.17
C PRO A 359 10.25 29.33 2.39
N ILE A 360 9.61 28.32 2.96
CA ILE A 360 8.45 27.66 2.35
C ILE A 360 7.22 27.78 3.24
N THR A 361 6.10 28.18 2.65
CA THR A 361 4.87 28.52 3.39
C THR A 361 3.79 27.45 3.30
N TRP A 362 2.81 27.52 4.21
CA TRP A 362 1.65 26.63 4.25
C TRP A 362 0.85 26.59 2.93
N THR A 363 0.72 27.77 2.30
CA THR A 363 -0.08 27.97 1.09
C THR A 363 0.66 27.47 -0.14
N GLU A 364 1.99 27.65 -0.22
CA GLU A 364 2.81 27.20 -1.34
C GLU A 364 2.74 25.69 -1.56
N VAL A 365 2.80 24.91 -0.47
CA VAL A 365 2.65 23.44 -0.54
C VAL A 365 1.19 22.99 -0.71
N GLY A 366 0.27 23.93 -0.91
CA GLY A 366 -1.15 23.67 -1.18
C GLY A 366 -1.33 22.85 -2.46
N GLY A 367 -2.03 21.72 -2.36
CA GLY A 367 -2.35 20.86 -3.53
C GLY A 367 -1.21 19.95 -4.00
N TRP A 368 -0.03 20.00 -3.36
CA TRP A 368 1.13 19.17 -3.73
C TRP A 368 0.90 17.67 -3.53
N THR A 369 -0.02 17.26 -2.66
CA THR A 369 -0.31 15.83 -2.39
C THR A 369 -0.66 15.04 -3.66
N GLY A 370 -1.38 15.66 -4.60
CA GLY A 370 -1.81 15.00 -5.84
C GLY A 370 -0.85 15.17 -7.02
N LYS A 371 0.30 15.81 -6.83
CA LYS A 371 1.25 16.11 -7.91
C LYS A 371 2.38 15.08 -7.94
N GLY A 372 2.65 14.53 -9.12
CA GLY A 372 3.85 13.72 -9.39
C GLY A 372 5.12 14.55 -9.46
N GLY A 373 6.25 13.89 -9.71
CA GLY A 373 7.56 14.53 -9.82
C GLY A 373 8.06 15.15 -8.51
N SER A 374 8.95 16.14 -8.62
CA SER A 374 9.52 16.88 -7.49
C SER A 374 9.34 18.40 -7.70
N MET A 375 8.50 19.04 -6.89
CA MET A 375 8.30 20.50 -6.94
C MET A 375 9.51 21.29 -6.42
N LEU A 376 10.35 20.67 -5.61
CA LEU A 376 11.61 21.27 -5.15
C LEU A 376 12.73 21.16 -6.21
N GLY A 377 12.53 20.38 -7.27
CA GLY A 377 13.65 19.89 -8.07
C GLY A 377 14.38 18.75 -7.35
N THR A 378 15.19 17.98 -8.07
CA THR A 378 15.98 16.89 -7.49
C THR A 378 17.15 16.57 -8.42
N LYS A 379 18.31 16.30 -7.83
CA LYS A 379 19.54 15.91 -8.53
C LYS A 379 20.21 14.73 -7.83
N ARG A 380 21.15 14.09 -8.52
CA ARG A 380 21.94 12.94 -8.01
C ARG A 380 23.28 13.34 -7.40
N THR A 381 23.56 14.64 -7.32
CA THR A 381 24.82 15.19 -6.78
C THR A 381 24.96 14.80 -5.31
N LEU A 382 26.15 14.32 -4.93
CA LEU A 382 26.47 13.87 -3.57
C LEU A 382 27.22 14.97 -2.78
N PRO A 383 27.02 15.08 -1.45
CA PRO A 383 27.65 16.10 -0.60
C PRO A 383 29.18 16.13 -0.62
N ALA A 384 29.87 14.99 -0.74
CA ALA A 384 31.33 14.90 -0.60
C ALA A 384 32.11 15.87 -1.49
N LYS A 385 31.58 16.22 -2.67
CA LYS A 385 32.22 17.13 -3.62
C LYS A 385 32.05 18.62 -3.27
N VAL A 386 31.08 18.96 -2.43
CA VAL A 386 30.64 20.33 -2.13
C VAL A 386 30.36 20.51 -0.63
N MET A 387 31.09 19.76 0.21
CA MET A 387 30.82 19.63 1.64
C MET A 387 31.05 20.95 2.38
N GLU A 388 32.09 21.69 1.98
CA GLU A 388 32.44 22.97 2.57
C GLU A 388 31.36 24.01 2.31
N GLU A 389 30.89 24.12 1.07
CA GLU A 389 29.81 25.02 0.69
C GLU A 389 28.48 24.64 1.38
N ILE A 390 28.23 23.34 1.57
CA ILE A 390 27.06 22.87 2.34
C ILE A 390 27.17 23.31 3.81
N SER A 391 28.32 23.11 4.47
CA SER A 391 28.55 23.56 5.86
C SER A 391 28.35 25.07 5.99
N LEU A 392 28.96 25.86 5.09
CA LEU A 392 28.83 27.31 5.09
C LEU A 392 27.38 27.77 4.93
N ASN A 393 26.61 27.12 4.06
CA ASN A 393 25.20 27.46 3.87
C ASN A 393 24.32 27.00 5.04
N ILE A 394 24.63 25.87 5.68
CA ILE A 394 23.93 25.46 6.92
C ILE A 394 24.07 26.54 8.00
N ALA A 395 25.28 27.07 8.20
CA ALA A 395 25.49 28.19 9.11
C ALA A 395 24.79 29.48 8.64
N LYS A 396 24.97 29.86 7.37
CA LYS A 396 24.40 31.08 6.77
C LYS A 396 22.88 31.17 6.89
N PHE A 397 22.19 30.05 6.63
CA PHE A 397 20.72 29.97 6.72
C PHE A 397 20.22 29.52 8.09
N ASN A 398 21.12 29.35 9.07
CA ASN A 398 20.82 28.92 10.43
C ASN A 398 19.98 27.63 10.46
N ILE A 399 20.37 26.64 9.66
CA ILE A 399 19.68 25.35 9.53
C ILE A 399 20.02 24.50 10.75
N HIS A 400 19.00 24.14 11.52
CA HIS A 400 19.15 23.37 12.75
C HIS A 400 18.81 21.90 12.60
N GLY A 401 18.12 21.51 11.53
CA GLY A 401 17.76 20.13 11.23
C GLY A 401 17.48 19.94 9.74
N LEU A 402 17.72 18.72 9.26
CA LEU A 402 17.67 18.42 7.82
C LEU A 402 16.76 17.21 7.53
N ILE A 403 15.82 17.39 6.60
CA ILE A 403 14.97 16.33 6.06
C ILE A 403 15.37 16.06 4.61
N ILE A 404 15.85 14.84 4.35
CA ILE A 404 16.30 14.41 3.03
C ILE A 404 15.28 13.40 2.49
N ILE A 405 14.62 13.69 1.37
CA ILE A 405 13.66 12.77 0.74
C ILE A 405 14.29 12.24 -0.55
N GLY A 406 14.46 10.93 -0.66
CA GLY A 406 15.08 10.42 -1.88
C GLY A 406 15.48 8.96 -1.90
N GLY A 407 16.15 8.59 -2.99
CA GLY A 407 16.57 7.22 -3.27
C GLY A 407 17.91 6.88 -2.63
N PHE A 408 18.67 6.01 -3.30
CA PHE A 408 19.98 5.57 -2.81
C PHE A 408 20.99 6.73 -2.71
N GLU A 409 20.95 7.72 -3.61
CA GLU A 409 21.78 8.93 -3.49
C GLU A 409 21.48 9.74 -2.22
N ALA A 410 20.22 9.74 -1.74
CA ALA A 410 19.87 10.37 -0.47
C ALA A 410 20.45 9.59 0.72
N PHE A 411 20.47 8.26 0.63
CA PHE A 411 21.06 7.39 1.65
C PHE A 411 22.57 7.61 1.75
N VAL A 412 23.28 7.53 0.63
CA VAL A 412 24.72 7.79 0.55
C VAL A 412 25.04 9.22 0.96
N GLY A 413 24.29 10.21 0.48
CA GLY A 413 24.48 11.59 0.88
C GLY A 413 24.28 11.82 2.38
N GLY A 414 23.32 11.13 3.00
CA GLY A 414 23.19 11.09 4.46
C GLY A 414 24.47 10.60 5.13
N LEU A 415 25.01 9.44 4.69
CA LEU A 415 26.25 8.87 5.22
C LEU A 415 27.46 9.80 5.05
N GLU A 416 27.57 10.49 3.92
CA GLU A 416 28.62 11.46 3.67
C GLU A 416 28.52 12.66 4.61
N LEU A 417 27.31 13.16 4.89
CA LEU A 417 27.09 14.22 5.88
C LEU A 417 27.49 13.76 7.30
N LEU A 418 27.19 12.50 7.68
CA LEU A 418 27.65 11.95 8.96
C LEU A 418 29.18 11.93 9.03
N ALA A 419 29.85 11.44 7.99
CA ALA A 419 31.32 11.44 7.95
C ALA A 419 31.89 12.86 8.03
N GLY A 420 31.22 13.83 7.40
CA GLY A 420 31.58 15.25 7.43
C GLY A 420 31.54 15.88 8.82
N ARG A 421 30.77 15.34 9.78
CA ARG A 421 30.68 15.86 11.16
C ARG A 421 32.01 15.93 11.89
N GLN A 422 32.98 15.09 11.52
CA GLN A 422 34.32 15.13 12.11
C GLN A 422 35.11 16.39 11.73
N LYS A 423 34.80 16.97 10.57
CA LYS A 423 35.52 18.13 10.01
C LYS A 423 34.72 19.43 10.12
N TYR A 424 33.40 19.36 9.98
CA TYR A 424 32.52 20.53 9.94
C TYR A 424 31.49 20.43 11.07
N GLU A 425 31.64 21.28 12.09
CA GLU A 425 30.75 21.30 13.25
C GLU A 425 29.31 21.69 12.87
N GLU A 426 29.13 22.48 11.81
CA GLU A 426 27.82 22.87 11.28
C GLU A 426 26.98 21.66 10.84
N LEU A 427 27.61 20.53 10.50
CA LEU A 427 26.92 19.30 10.12
C LEU A 427 26.41 18.49 11.32
N CYS A 428 26.76 18.89 12.56
CA CYS A 428 26.29 18.28 13.79
C CYS A 428 24.85 18.70 14.12
N ILE A 429 23.95 18.60 13.14
CA ILE A 429 22.51 18.80 13.26
C ILE A 429 21.77 17.46 13.11
N PRO A 430 20.56 17.31 13.68
CA PRO A 430 19.74 16.12 13.44
C PRO A 430 19.36 15.99 11.95
N ILE A 431 19.47 14.77 11.41
CA ILE A 431 19.17 14.44 10.02
C ILE A 431 18.16 13.29 9.96
N VAL A 432 17.11 13.44 9.15
CA VAL A 432 16.20 12.33 8.84
C VAL A 432 16.07 12.13 7.35
N MET A 433 16.28 10.89 6.91
CA MET A 433 16.12 10.47 5.53
C MET A 433 14.80 9.72 5.36
N ILE A 434 14.00 10.12 4.36
CA ILE A 434 12.76 9.45 3.97
C ILE A 434 13.00 8.74 2.62
N PRO A 435 12.91 7.40 2.56
CA PRO A 435 13.08 6.64 1.33
C PRO A 435 12.02 6.97 0.27
N ALA A 436 12.46 7.46 -0.89
CA ALA A 436 11.63 7.82 -2.02
C ALA A 436 12.33 7.48 -3.35
N THR A 437 11.86 6.42 -4.00
CA THR A 437 12.38 5.90 -5.27
C THR A 437 11.37 4.90 -5.84
N VAL A 438 11.32 4.77 -7.16
CA VAL A 438 10.50 3.74 -7.82
C VAL A 438 11.09 2.34 -7.64
N SER A 439 12.42 2.23 -7.49
CA SER A 439 13.13 0.95 -7.48
C SER A 439 12.95 0.15 -6.18
N ASN A 440 12.50 0.80 -5.10
CA ASN A 440 12.47 0.21 -3.77
C ASN A 440 13.82 -0.37 -3.30
N ASN A 441 14.91 0.35 -3.57
CA ASN A 441 16.28 -0.13 -3.34
C ASN A 441 16.99 0.59 -2.17
N VAL A 442 16.24 1.18 -1.24
CA VAL A 442 16.82 1.92 -0.11
C VAL A 442 16.84 1.03 1.14
N PRO A 443 18.02 0.81 1.75
CA PRO A 443 18.15 0.07 3.00
C PRO A 443 17.30 0.65 4.13
N GLY A 444 16.84 -0.23 5.03
CA GLY A 444 16.08 0.18 6.22
C GLY A 444 14.57 0.34 6.01
N SER A 445 14.05 0.17 4.78
CA SER A 445 12.60 0.22 4.51
C SER A 445 12.17 -0.88 3.57
N ASP A 446 11.05 -1.54 3.89
CA ASP A 446 10.41 -2.55 3.04
C ASP A 446 9.72 -1.90 1.81
N PHE A 447 9.38 -0.62 1.93
CA PHE A 447 8.73 0.19 0.88
C PHE A 447 9.31 1.62 0.84
N SER A 448 9.62 2.11 -0.35
CA SER A 448 9.92 3.51 -0.63
C SER A 448 8.71 4.22 -1.25
N ILE A 449 8.62 5.53 -1.00
CA ILE A 449 7.63 6.37 -1.68
C ILE A 449 7.86 6.31 -3.20
N GLY A 450 6.79 6.10 -3.96
CA GLY A 450 6.77 6.06 -5.42
C GLY A 450 6.84 4.66 -6.02
N ALA A 451 7.18 3.65 -5.21
CA ALA A 451 7.24 2.26 -5.67
C ALA A 451 5.86 1.71 -6.04
N ASP A 452 4.81 2.04 -5.28
CA ASP A 452 3.44 1.59 -5.57
C ASP A 452 2.87 2.25 -6.83
N THR A 453 3.15 3.54 -7.04
CA THR A 453 2.78 4.25 -8.26
C THR A 453 3.47 3.65 -9.49
N ALA A 454 4.75 3.32 -9.37
CA ALA A 454 5.47 2.64 -10.44
C ALA A 454 4.90 1.26 -10.74
N LEU A 455 4.63 0.47 -9.69
CA LEU A 455 4.05 -0.86 -9.79
C LEU A 455 2.69 -0.85 -10.51
N ASN A 456 1.79 0.07 -10.16
CA ASN A 456 0.50 0.22 -10.82
C ASN A 456 0.64 0.67 -12.29
N THR A 457 1.63 1.52 -12.58
CA THR A 457 1.90 1.96 -13.95
C THR A 457 2.42 0.82 -14.82
N ILE A 458 3.34 0.00 -14.31
CA ILE A 458 3.82 -1.20 -15.00
C ILE A 458 2.68 -2.19 -15.20
N THR A 459 1.91 -2.48 -14.15
CA THR A 459 0.79 -3.46 -14.19
C THR A 459 -0.27 -3.07 -15.22
N SER A 460 -0.69 -1.80 -15.24
CA SER A 460 -1.66 -1.31 -16.23
C SER A 460 -1.10 -1.31 -17.66
N THR A 461 0.20 -1.06 -17.83
CA THR A 461 0.85 -1.14 -19.15
C THR A 461 0.93 -2.60 -19.62
N CYS A 462 1.29 -3.53 -18.74
CA CYS A 462 1.24 -4.96 -19.00
C CYS A 462 -0.16 -5.43 -19.39
N ASP A 463 -1.22 -4.88 -18.79
CA ASP A 463 -2.60 -5.20 -19.18
C ASP A 463 -2.93 -4.79 -20.62
N ARG A 464 -2.53 -3.58 -21.02
CA ARG A 464 -2.69 -3.07 -22.40
C ARG A 464 -1.91 -3.94 -23.40
N ILE A 465 -0.67 -4.30 -23.05
CA ILE A 465 0.17 -5.18 -23.88
C ILE A 465 -0.47 -6.58 -24.00
N LYS A 466 -0.94 -7.15 -22.88
CA LYS A 466 -1.66 -8.43 -22.85
C LYS A 466 -2.94 -8.44 -23.70
N GLN A 467 -3.62 -7.30 -23.81
CA GLN A 467 -4.79 -7.14 -24.67
C GLN A 467 -4.37 -7.18 -26.16
N SER A 468 -3.29 -6.49 -26.52
CA SER A 468 -2.70 -6.57 -27.87
C SER A 468 -2.27 -8.00 -28.24
N ALA A 469 -1.61 -8.70 -27.31
CA ALA A 469 -1.21 -10.10 -27.48
C ALA A 469 -2.41 -11.03 -27.70
N ALA A 470 -3.50 -10.81 -26.98
CA ALA A 470 -4.71 -11.63 -27.10
C ALA A 470 -5.40 -11.47 -28.47
N GLY A 471 -5.37 -10.27 -29.06
CA GLY A 471 -5.97 -10.00 -30.37
C GLY A 471 -5.23 -10.66 -31.53
N THR A 472 -3.91 -10.80 -31.44
CA THR A 472 -3.08 -11.39 -32.51
C THR A 472 -2.86 -12.90 -32.36
N LYS A 473 -3.08 -13.45 -31.17
CA LYS A 473 -2.83 -14.85 -30.77
C LYS A 473 -1.35 -15.25 -30.94
N ARG A 474 -0.89 -16.19 -30.11
CA ARG A 474 0.48 -16.74 -30.17
C ARG A 474 1.57 -15.67 -30.17
N ARG A 475 1.50 -14.75 -29.21
CA ARG A 475 2.49 -13.67 -29.06
C ARG A 475 3.07 -13.60 -27.66
N VAL A 476 4.37 -13.41 -27.59
CA VAL A 476 5.14 -13.23 -26.35
C VAL A 476 5.68 -11.82 -26.31
N PHE A 477 5.56 -11.17 -25.15
CA PHE A 477 6.14 -9.85 -24.91
C PHE A 477 7.22 -9.91 -23.84
N ILE A 478 8.39 -9.33 -24.14
CA ILE A 478 9.47 -9.09 -23.20
C ILE A 478 9.39 -7.61 -22.78
N ILE A 479 9.15 -7.38 -21.50
CA ILE A 479 8.96 -6.05 -20.93
C ILE A 479 10.14 -5.72 -20.02
N GLU A 480 10.89 -4.70 -20.39
CA GLU A 480 11.96 -4.18 -19.54
C GLU A 480 11.40 -3.18 -18.51
N THR A 481 11.65 -3.47 -17.24
CA THR A 481 11.32 -2.59 -16.11
C THR A 481 12.58 -1.89 -15.59
N MET A 482 12.39 -0.71 -15.03
CA MET A 482 13.41 -0.03 -14.23
C MET A 482 13.70 -0.80 -12.95
N GLY A 483 14.67 -0.33 -12.18
CA GLY A 483 14.97 -0.85 -10.84
C GLY A 483 16.44 -0.77 -10.46
N GLY A 484 17.32 -0.34 -11.37
CA GLY A 484 18.74 -0.60 -11.24
C GLY A 484 18.96 -2.11 -11.10
N TYR A 485 19.75 -2.50 -10.11
CA TYR A 485 19.95 -3.90 -9.74
C TYR A 485 18.86 -4.46 -8.82
N CYS A 486 17.84 -3.68 -8.44
CA CYS A 486 16.72 -4.17 -7.63
C CYS A 486 15.60 -4.73 -8.51
N GLY A 487 15.35 -6.03 -8.39
CA GLY A 487 14.33 -6.79 -9.09
C GLY A 487 12.89 -6.59 -8.59
N TYR A 488 12.66 -5.70 -7.61
CA TYR A 488 11.35 -5.47 -6.99
C TYR A 488 10.25 -5.22 -8.04
N LEU A 489 10.45 -4.24 -8.92
CA LEU A 489 9.46 -3.87 -9.94
C LEU A 489 9.18 -5.03 -10.90
N ALA A 490 10.20 -5.72 -11.40
CA ALA A 490 10.05 -6.86 -12.30
C ALA A 490 9.28 -8.01 -11.63
N THR A 491 9.61 -8.34 -10.39
CA THR A 491 9.00 -9.46 -9.67
C THR A 491 7.56 -9.15 -9.26
N VAL A 492 7.35 -8.02 -8.58
CA VAL A 492 6.06 -7.68 -7.99
C VAL A 492 5.06 -7.29 -9.07
N ALA A 493 5.47 -6.56 -10.12
CA ALA A 493 4.62 -6.30 -11.26
C ALA A 493 4.37 -7.56 -12.11
N GLY A 494 5.35 -8.47 -12.16
CA GLY A 494 5.23 -9.76 -12.81
C GLY A 494 4.12 -10.60 -12.18
N LEU A 495 4.12 -10.70 -10.85
CA LEU A 495 3.06 -11.35 -10.10
C LEU A 495 1.69 -10.67 -10.30
N ALA A 496 1.61 -9.33 -10.19
CA ALA A 496 0.37 -8.58 -10.41
C ALA A 496 -0.17 -8.70 -11.86
N SER A 497 0.71 -8.91 -12.83
CA SER A 497 0.37 -9.02 -14.25
C SER A 497 0.12 -10.46 -14.69
N GLY A 498 0.51 -11.46 -13.89
CA GLY A 498 0.49 -12.86 -14.28
C GLY A 498 1.54 -13.16 -15.35
N ALA A 499 2.75 -12.69 -15.14
CA ALA A 499 3.89 -12.95 -16.01
C ALA A 499 4.34 -14.41 -15.90
N ASP A 500 4.84 -14.93 -17.02
CA ASP A 500 5.36 -16.28 -17.14
C ASP A 500 6.77 -16.39 -16.56
N ALA A 501 7.58 -15.35 -16.67
CA ALA A 501 8.87 -15.28 -16.00
C ALA A 501 9.21 -13.82 -15.70
N ALA A 502 10.06 -13.62 -14.69
CA ALA A 502 10.68 -12.34 -14.42
C ALA A 502 12.19 -12.53 -14.16
N TYR A 503 13.03 -11.88 -14.96
CA TYR A 503 14.48 -11.91 -14.82
C TYR A 503 14.96 -10.74 -13.97
N ILE A 504 15.73 -11.05 -12.92
CA ILE A 504 16.20 -10.09 -11.91
C ILE A 504 17.68 -10.34 -11.62
N PHE A 505 18.33 -9.38 -10.96
CA PHE A 505 19.76 -9.50 -10.61
C PHE A 505 19.97 -10.46 -9.44
N GLU A 506 19.03 -10.48 -8.49
CA GLU A 506 19.12 -11.24 -7.25
C GLU A 506 18.99 -12.77 -7.45
N GLU A 507 18.37 -13.20 -8.56
CA GLU A 507 18.24 -14.61 -8.95
C GLU A 507 19.10 -14.83 -10.20
N HIS A 508 20.28 -15.41 -10.02
CA HIS A 508 21.18 -15.74 -11.13
C HIS A 508 20.50 -16.72 -12.09
N PHE A 509 20.63 -16.44 -13.38
CA PHE A 509 20.08 -17.27 -14.45
C PHE A 509 21.10 -17.38 -15.59
N ASN A 510 21.05 -18.48 -16.31
CA ASN A 510 21.90 -18.76 -17.46
C ASN A 510 21.06 -19.15 -18.70
N ILE A 511 21.74 -19.52 -19.79
CA ILE A 511 21.07 -19.86 -21.05
C ILE A 511 20.12 -21.06 -20.93
N HIS A 512 20.41 -22.00 -20.04
CA HIS A 512 19.54 -23.15 -19.77
C HIS A 512 18.21 -22.70 -19.17
N ASP A 513 18.24 -21.79 -18.20
CA ASP A 513 17.02 -21.25 -17.59
C ASP A 513 16.16 -20.50 -18.62
N LEU A 514 16.81 -19.73 -19.51
CA LEU A 514 16.11 -19.05 -20.61
C LEU A 514 15.44 -20.06 -21.54
N LYS A 515 16.16 -21.13 -21.91
CA LYS A 515 15.63 -22.20 -22.76
C LYS A 515 14.43 -22.89 -22.11
N VAL A 516 14.51 -23.24 -20.83
CA VAL A 516 13.39 -23.84 -20.06
C VAL A 516 12.16 -22.94 -20.09
N ASN A 517 12.34 -21.62 -19.95
CA ASN A 517 11.23 -20.67 -20.01
C ASN A 517 10.62 -20.57 -21.43
N VAL A 518 11.44 -20.68 -22.49
CA VAL A 518 10.94 -20.75 -23.87
C VAL A 518 10.14 -22.04 -24.10
N GLU A 519 10.67 -23.19 -23.70
CA GLU A 519 10.00 -24.49 -23.81
C GLU A 519 8.65 -24.48 -23.06
N HIS A 520 8.64 -23.91 -21.85
CA HIS A 520 7.41 -23.70 -21.09
C HIS A 520 6.37 -22.87 -21.86
N LEU A 521 6.79 -21.77 -22.50
CA LEU A 521 5.91 -20.97 -23.34
C LEU A 521 5.43 -21.72 -24.58
N VAL A 522 6.30 -22.51 -25.24
CA VAL A 522 5.93 -23.33 -26.39
C VAL A 522 4.81 -24.30 -26.03
N GLU A 523 4.92 -24.99 -24.89
CA GLU A 523 3.86 -25.87 -24.38
C GLU A 523 2.60 -25.07 -24.02
N LYS A 524 2.75 -23.92 -23.37
CA LYS A 524 1.63 -23.03 -23.03
C LYS A 524 0.85 -22.61 -24.27
N MET A 525 1.50 -22.32 -25.40
CA MET A 525 0.84 -21.92 -26.66
C MET A 525 -0.04 -23.01 -27.28
N LYS A 526 0.12 -24.27 -26.88
CA LYS A 526 -0.76 -25.38 -27.29
C LYS A 526 -2.08 -25.39 -26.52
N THR A 527 -2.14 -24.70 -25.37
CA THR A 527 -3.33 -24.60 -24.53
C THR A 527 -4.31 -23.52 -25.00
N THR A 528 -5.34 -23.25 -24.20
CA THR A 528 -6.31 -22.16 -24.44
C THR A 528 -5.68 -20.77 -24.31
N VAL A 529 -4.61 -20.62 -23.52
CA VAL A 529 -3.95 -19.32 -23.29
C VAL A 529 -2.77 -19.16 -24.24
N LYS A 530 -3.03 -18.56 -25.40
CA LYS A 530 -2.05 -18.37 -26.48
C LYS A 530 -1.31 -17.02 -26.40
N ARG A 531 -0.77 -16.69 -25.22
CA ARG A 531 0.03 -15.47 -25.02
C ARG A 531 1.09 -15.67 -23.93
N GLY A 532 2.22 -15.00 -24.06
CA GLY A 532 3.31 -14.99 -23.08
C GLY A 532 3.67 -13.58 -22.61
N LEU A 533 4.08 -13.45 -21.36
CA LEU A 533 4.53 -12.19 -20.77
C LEU A 533 5.78 -12.44 -19.93
N ILE A 534 6.88 -11.78 -20.29
CA ILE A 534 8.17 -11.90 -19.63
C ILE A 534 8.57 -10.52 -19.13
N LEU A 535 8.88 -10.39 -17.85
CA LEU A 535 9.46 -9.16 -17.31
C LEU A 535 10.97 -9.32 -17.17
N ARG A 536 11.70 -8.24 -17.39
CA ARG A 536 13.15 -8.19 -17.22
C ARG A 536 13.51 -6.90 -16.51
N ASN A 537 14.20 -6.99 -15.38
CA ASN A 537 14.82 -5.83 -14.76
C ASN A 537 16.01 -5.34 -15.63
N GLU A 538 16.15 -4.03 -15.77
CA GLU A 538 17.13 -3.38 -16.65
C GLU A 538 18.60 -3.80 -16.42
N LYS A 539 18.99 -4.14 -15.18
CA LYS A 539 20.36 -4.57 -14.83
C LYS A 539 20.41 -5.99 -14.27
N CYS A 540 19.48 -6.87 -14.68
CA CYS A 540 19.50 -8.26 -14.22
C CYS A 540 20.78 -9.02 -14.65
N ASN A 541 21.31 -8.73 -15.83
CA ASN A 541 22.54 -9.30 -16.35
C ASN A 541 23.11 -8.38 -17.46
N PRO A 542 24.44 -8.17 -17.52
CA PRO A 542 25.06 -7.30 -18.53
C PRO A 542 25.00 -7.87 -19.96
N ASN A 543 25.02 -9.20 -20.11
CA ASN A 543 25.07 -9.89 -21.41
C ASN A 543 23.68 -10.32 -21.89
N TYR A 544 22.81 -10.75 -20.97
CA TYR A 544 21.42 -11.10 -21.28
C TYR A 544 20.55 -9.84 -21.32
N THR A 545 20.81 -9.00 -22.31
CA THR A 545 20.06 -7.78 -22.59
C THR A 545 18.65 -8.09 -23.08
N THR A 546 17.75 -7.09 -23.05
CA THR A 546 16.42 -7.23 -23.65
C THR A 546 16.48 -7.65 -25.11
N ASP A 547 17.50 -7.20 -25.85
CA ASP A 547 17.71 -7.54 -27.25
C ASP A 547 18.17 -8.98 -27.43
N PHE A 548 19.09 -9.44 -26.58
CA PHE A 548 19.51 -10.83 -26.58
C PHE A 548 18.34 -11.78 -26.27
N ILE A 549 17.59 -11.52 -25.19
CA ILE A 549 16.45 -12.35 -24.79
C ILE A 549 15.39 -12.33 -25.89
N PHE A 550 15.16 -11.18 -26.51
CA PHE A 550 14.25 -11.06 -27.66
C PHE A 550 14.67 -11.91 -28.85
N SER A 551 15.93 -11.84 -29.26
CA SER A 551 16.44 -12.63 -30.38
C SER A 551 16.36 -14.13 -30.09
N LEU A 552 16.75 -14.54 -28.88
CA LEU A 552 16.65 -15.92 -28.43
C LEU A 552 15.21 -16.44 -28.48
N TYR A 553 14.27 -15.73 -27.85
CA TYR A 553 12.86 -16.13 -27.82
C TYR A 553 12.23 -16.12 -29.21
N SER A 554 12.68 -15.23 -30.11
CA SER A 554 12.17 -15.16 -31.48
C SER A 554 12.63 -16.34 -32.32
N GLU A 555 13.88 -16.77 -32.18
CA GLU A 555 14.41 -17.89 -32.96
C GLU A 555 13.93 -19.24 -32.39
N GLU A 556 14.03 -19.43 -31.08
CA GLU A 556 13.61 -20.68 -30.42
C GLU A 556 12.07 -20.86 -30.42
N GLY A 557 11.31 -19.76 -30.47
CA GLY A 557 9.85 -19.77 -30.55
C GLY A 557 9.30 -19.85 -31.99
N LYS A 558 10.17 -19.89 -33.00
CA LYS A 558 9.81 -19.77 -34.42
C LYS A 558 8.82 -20.87 -34.85
N GLY A 559 7.80 -20.46 -35.60
CA GLY A 559 6.69 -21.34 -36.01
C GLY A 559 5.65 -21.59 -34.92
N VAL A 560 5.93 -21.27 -33.65
CA VAL A 560 4.99 -21.43 -32.52
C VAL A 560 4.41 -20.09 -32.07
N PHE A 561 5.25 -19.08 -31.86
CA PHE A 561 4.83 -17.73 -31.48
C PHE A 561 5.72 -16.62 -32.05
N ASP A 562 5.17 -15.40 -32.15
CA ASP A 562 5.91 -14.17 -32.46
C ASP A 562 6.35 -13.48 -31.16
N CYS A 563 7.52 -12.85 -31.17
CA CYS A 563 8.04 -12.12 -30.02
C CYS A 563 8.02 -10.61 -30.26
N ARG A 564 7.83 -9.83 -29.20
CA ARG A 564 7.96 -8.37 -29.19
C ARG A 564 8.66 -7.94 -27.91
N LYS A 565 9.40 -6.84 -27.97
CA LYS A 565 10.05 -6.22 -26.82
C LYS A 565 9.50 -4.81 -26.56
N ASN A 566 9.36 -4.46 -25.30
CA ASN A 566 8.90 -3.14 -24.86
C ASN A 566 9.76 -2.66 -23.69
N VAL A 567 10.51 -1.58 -23.90
CA VAL A 567 11.21 -0.87 -22.82
C VAL A 567 10.28 0.21 -22.29
N LEU A 568 9.79 0.05 -21.07
CA LEU A 568 8.81 0.98 -20.51
C LEU A 568 9.42 2.36 -20.22
N GLY A 569 10.73 2.39 -19.89
CA GLY A 569 11.46 3.61 -19.58
C GLY A 569 10.80 4.45 -18.49
N HIS A 570 10.83 5.77 -18.65
CA HIS A 570 10.41 6.74 -17.64
C HIS A 570 8.90 6.79 -17.37
N MET A 571 8.06 6.14 -18.20
CA MET A 571 6.62 6.03 -17.91
C MET A 571 6.39 5.40 -16.54
N GLN A 572 7.31 4.54 -16.09
CA GLN A 572 7.26 3.87 -14.79
C GLN A 572 7.34 4.82 -13.59
N GLN A 573 7.79 6.06 -13.74
CA GLN A 573 7.72 7.05 -12.65
C GLN A 573 6.27 7.45 -12.31
N GLY A 574 5.34 7.13 -13.22
CA GLY A 574 3.94 7.51 -13.14
C GLY A 574 3.73 9.00 -13.39
N GLY A 575 2.47 9.40 -13.37
CA GLY A 575 2.08 10.81 -13.35
C GLY A 575 1.58 11.17 -11.96
N THR A 576 0.31 10.89 -11.73
CA THR A 576 -0.36 11.19 -10.48
C THR A 576 -0.09 10.08 -9.44
N PRO A 577 0.33 10.39 -8.20
CA PRO A 577 0.61 9.39 -7.17
C PRO A 577 -0.64 8.60 -6.79
N THR A 578 -0.46 7.32 -6.48
CA THR A 578 -1.51 6.42 -5.98
C THR A 578 -2.00 6.83 -4.59
N PRO A 579 -3.17 6.36 -4.14
CA PRO A 579 -3.64 6.61 -2.77
C PRO A 579 -2.61 6.16 -1.72
N PHE A 580 -1.94 5.03 -1.95
CA PHE A 580 -0.89 4.54 -1.05
C PHE A 580 0.27 5.53 -0.96
N ASP A 581 0.90 5.92 -2.08
CA ASP A 581 2.07 6.82 -2.04
C ASP A 581 1.74 8.21 -1.49
N ARG A 582 0.51 8.71 -1.70
CA ARG A 582 0.04 9.95 -1.05
C ARG A 582 0.00 9.80 0.46
N ASN A 583 -0.64 8.74 0.94
CA ASN A 583 -0.86 8.50 2.35
C ASN A 583 0.44 8.17 3.08
N PHE A 584 1.26 7.33 2.45
CA PHE A 584 2.56 6.93 2.94
C PHE A 584 3.49 8.14 3.01
N GLY A 585 3.64 8.92 1.93
CA GLY A 585 4.44 10.15 1.94
C GLY A 585 3.98 11.13 3.00
N THR A 586 2.67 11.36 3.14
CA THR A 586 2.12 12.22 4.19
C THR A 586 2.47 11.72 5.60
N LYS A 587 2.34 10.40 5.85
CA LYS A 587 2.68 9.81 7.16
C LYS A 587 4.18 9.92 7.47
N MET A 588 5.03 9.67 6.47
CA MET A 588 6.49 9.78 6.60
C MET A 588 6.91 11.22 6.91
N GLY A 589 6.39 12.20 6.15
CA GLY A 589 6.70 13.61 6.36
C GLY A 589 6.27 14.12 7.74
N ALA A 590 5.06 13.77 8.19
CA ALA A 590 4.60 14.14 9.54
C ALA A 590 5.46 13.52 10.63
N LYS A 591 5.74 12.22 10.55
CA LYS A 591 6.52 11.50 11.57
C LYS A 591 7.98 11.95 11.60
N ALA A 592 8.57 12.25 10.45
CA ALA A 592 9.94 12.78 10.36
C ALA A 592 10.08 14.10 11.12
N VAL A 593 9.15 15.02 10.95
CA VAL A 593 9.19 16.31 11.65
C VAL A 593 8.99 16.12 13.14
N LEU A 594 8.00 15.35 13.59
CA LEU A 594 7.78 15.13 15.02
C LEU A 594 9.03 14.57 15.72
N TRP A 595 9.64 13.56 15.11
CA TRP A 595 10.91 13.01 15.61
C TRP A 595 12.03 14.03 15.60
N LEU A 596 12.14 14.83 14.53
CA LEU A 596 13.14 15.88 14.44
C LEU A 596 12.94 16.92 15.55
N THR A 597 11.71 17.37 15.79
CA THR A 597 11.35 18.31 16.86
C THR A 597 11.79 17.80 18.22
N ASP A 598 11.55 16.52 18.52
CA ASP A 598 11.98 15.92 19.78
C ASP A 598 13.51 15.80 19.87
N LYS A 599 14.16 15.38 18.78
CA LYS A 599 15.63 15.29 18.71
C LYS A 599 16.32 16.64 18.82
N LEU A 600 15.73 17.70 18.26
CA LEU A 600 16.24 19.07 18.38
C LEU A 600 16.25 19.53 19.84
N LYS A 601 15.22 19.17 20.63
CA LYS A 601 15.18 19.44 22.08
C LYS A 601 16.26 18.64 22.83
N GLU A 602 16.42 17.35 22.50
CA GLU A 602 17.45 16.50 23.11
C GLU A 602 18.89 16.97 22.81
N CYS A 603 19.11 17.49 21.60
CA CYS A 603 20.42 17.93 21.12
C CYS A 603 20.73 19.40 21.44
N TYR A 604 19.82 20.13 22.07
CA TYR A 604 20.04 21.52 22.47
C TYR A 604 20.94 21.57 23.71
N ARG A 605 22.17 22.09 23.55
CA ARG A 605 23.18 22.18 24.62
C ARG A 605 23.92 23.51 24.53
N HIS A 606 24.12 24.17 25.67
CA HIS A 606 24.90 25.43 25.77
C HIS A 606 24.46 26.52 24.77
N GLY A 607 23.15 26.65 24.51
CA GLY A 607 22.64 27.67 23.60
C GLY A 607 22.76 27.36 22.11
N ARG A 608 23.24 26.17 21.72
CA ARG A 608 23.30 25.70 20.33
C ARG A 608 22.81 24.27 20.18
N ILE A 609 22.49 23.88 18.94
CA ILE A 609 22.16 22.49 18.62
C ILE A 609 23.45 21.77 18.25
N PHE A 610 23.72 20.63 18.91
CA PHE A 610 24.87 19.80 18.64
C PHE A 610 24.51 18.32 18.74
N ALA A 611 24.49 17.64 17.59
CA ALA A 611 23.92 16.32 17.42
C ALA A 611 24.93 15.34 16.79
N ASN A 612 25.92 14.90 17.56
CA ASN A 612 27.02 14.04 17.08
C ASN A 612 26.88 12.55 17.48
N THR A 613 25.67 12.06 17.74
CA THR A 613 25.43 10.65 18.06
C THR A 613 24.90 9.89 16.85
N PRO A 614 25.10 8.57 16.74
CA PRO A 614 24.53 7.78 15.64
C PRO A 614 23.00 7.92 15.52
N GLY A 615 22.31 7.99 16.67
CA GLY A 615 20.85 8.17 16.73
C GLY A 615 20.35 9.57 16.37
N SER A 616 21.21 10.52 16.04
CA SER A 616 20.81 11.85 15.54
C SER A 616 20.64 11.89 14.03
N ALA A 617 21.03 10.84 13.31
CA ALA A 617 20.89 10.76 11.86
C ALA A 617 20.33 9.42 11.39
N CYS A 618 19.06 9.40 10.99
CA CYS A 618 18.31 8.16 10.81
C CYS A 618 17.58 8.09 9.46
N VAL A 619 17.40 6.87 8.95
CA VAL A 619 16.39 6.54 7.94
C VAL A 619 15.06 6.27 8.64
N LEU A 620 14.02 7.00 8.25
CA LEU A 620 12.64 6.69 8.60
C LEU A 620 12.10 5.68 7.59
N GLY A 621 12.14 4.39 7.95
CA GLY A 621 11.70 3.29 7.10
C GLY A 621 10.49 2.54 7.65
N MET A 622 9.76 1.85 6.79
CA MET A 622 8.71 0.91 7.20
C MET A 622 9.30 -0.50 7.29
N ARG A 623 9.22 -1.14 8.46
CA ARG A 623 9.56 -2.56 8.63
C ARG A 623 8.33 -3.30 9.12
N LYS A 624 7.88 -4.31 8.36
CA LYS A 624 6.66 -5.08 8.60
C LYS A 624 5.40 -4.18 8.72
N ARG A 625 5.07 -3.74 9.94
CA ARG A 625 3.88 -2.92 10.27
C ARG A 625 4.24 -1.55 10.87
N THR A 626 5.51 -1.32 11.18
CA THR A 626 5.93 -0.19 12.02
C THR A 626 6.87 0.72 11.24
N LEU A 627 6.62 2.02 11.35
CA LEU A 627 7.57 3.03 10.92
C LEU A 627 8.64 3.18 12.01
N MET A 628 9.91 2.95 11.67
CA MET A 628 11.02 2.96 12.62
C MET A 628 12.11 3.92 12.13
N PHE A 629 12.79 4.55 13.08
CA PHE A 629 14.00 5.32 12.82
C PHE A 629 15.19 4.41 13.07
N GLN A 630 15.99 4.20 12.03
CA GLN A 630 17.21 3.38 12.09
C GLN A 630 18.40 4.30 11.80
N PRO A 631 19.45 4.33 12.64
CA PRO A 631 20.67 5.07 12.36
C PRO A 631 21.22 4.75 10.97
N LEU A 632 21.61 5.78 10.22
CA LEU A 632 22.17 5.61 8.88
C LEU A 632 23.40 4.68 8.88
N ASP A 633 24.24 4.82 9.91
CA ASP A 633 25.50 4.08 10.04
C ASP A 633 25.28 2.57 10.23
N GLU A 634 24.28 2.17 11.00
CA GLU A 634 23.93 0.76 11.23
C GLU A 634 23.40 0.06 9.97
N LEU A 635 22.90 0.82 9.00
CA LEU A 635 22.40 0.28 7.74
C LEU A 635 23.51 -0.01 6.73
N ARG A 636 24.75 0.46 6.95
CA ARG A 636 25.88 0.18 6.04
C ARG A 636 26.12 -1.32 5.85
N ASP A 637 26.07 -2.08 6.94
CA ASP A 637 26.33 -3.53 6.91
C ASP A 637 25.27 -4.31 6.13
N GLN A 638 24.06 -3.75 6.03
CA GLN A 638 22.94 -4.31 5.28
C GLN A 638 22.90 -3.85 3.82
N THR A 639 23.88 -3.05 3.38
CA THR A 639 23.89 -2.40 2.07
C THR A 639 24.95 -2.99 1.15
N ASP A 640 24.56 -3.27 -0.09
CA ASP A 640 25.48 -3.44 -1.21
C ASP A 640 25.64 -2.08 -1.90
N PHE A 641 26.80 -1.45 -1.73
CA PHE A 641 27.09 -0.14 -2.30
C PHE A 641 27.45 -0.19 -3.79
N GLU A 642 27.99 -1.31 -4.27
CA GLU A 642 28.37 -1.49 -5.67
C GLU A 642 27.11 -1.57 -6.53
N HIS A 643 26.16 -2.41 -6.12
CA HIS A 643 24.90 -2.62 -6.83
C HIS A 643 23.78 -1.69 -6.35
N ARG A 644 24.00 -0.94 -5.26
CA ARG A 644 23.07 0.06 -4.71
C ARG A 644 21.73 -0.55 -4.31
N ILE A 645 21.77 -1.66 -3.57
CA ILE A 645 20.61 -2.42 -3.11
C ILE A 645 20.80 -2.87 -1.66
N PRO A 646 19.73 -3.18 -0.93
CA PRO A 646 19.81 -3.92 0.33
C PRO A 646 20.26 -5.36 0.07
N LYS A 647 21.02 -5.95 1.01
CA LYS A 647 21.48 -7.35 0.92
C LYS A 647 20.34 -8.36 1.12
N THR A 648 19.26 -7.96 1.78
CA THR A 648 18.11 -8.84 2.04
C THR A 648 16.81 -8.13 1.69
N GLU A 649 15.94 -8.85 0.98
CA GLU A 649 14.73 -8.30 0.40
C GLU A 649 13.52 -9.21 0.65
N TRP A 650 12.45 -8.63 1.20
CA TRP A 650 11.29 -9.41 1.63
C TRP A 650 10.51 -10.01 0.48
N TRP A 651 10.57 -9.41 -0.72
CA TRP A 651 9.74 -9.77 -1.87
C TRP A 651 10.31 -10.95 -2.66
N LEU A 652 11.55 -11.38 -2.39
CA LEU A 652 12.14 -12.58 -2.98
C LEU A 652 11.35 -13.85 -2.59
N LYS A 653 10.70 -13.86 -1.42
CA LYS A 653 9.80 -14.95 -1.01
C LYS A 653 8.54 -15.10 -1.90
N LEU A 654 8.25 -14.13 -2.77
CA LEU A 654 7.14 -14.20 -3.72
C LEU A 654 7.52 -14.94 -5.01
N ARG A 655 8.82 -15.20 -5.25
CA ARG A 655 9.33 -15.83 -6.47
C ARG A 655 8.76 -17.24 -6.70
N PRO A 656 8.68 -18.13 -5.68
CA PRO A 656 8.05 -19.44 -5.86
C PRO A 656 6.58 -19.32 -6.27
N ILE A 657 5.81 -18.42 -5.63
CA ILE A 657 4.39 -18.17 -5.94
C ILE A 657 4.21 -17.81 -7.41
N MET A 658 5.08 -16.97 -7.96
CA MET A 658 5.03 -16.60 -9.38
C MET A 658 5.21 -17.83 -10.30
N LYS A 659 6.18 -18.71 -10.00
CA LYS A 659 6.41 -19.95 -10.78
C LYS A 659 5.23 -20.92 -10.68
N ILE A 660 4.59 -21.07 -9.51
CA ILE A 660 3.39 -21.90 -9.31
C ILE A 660 2.24 -21.40 -10.18
N LEU A 661 1.93 -20.10 -10.08
CA LEU A 661 0.79 -19.50 -10.77
C LEU A 661 0.99 -19.47 -12.29
N ALA A 662 2.24 -19.45 -12.75
CA ALA A 662 2.60 -19.62 -14.15
C ALA A 662 2.63 -21.10 -14.60
N LYS A 663 2.39 -22.08 -13.71
CA LYS A 663 2.38 -23.53 -13.98
C LYS A 663 3.72 -24.12 -14.39
N TYR A 664 4.81 -23.63 -13.81
CA TYR A 664 6.09 -24.34 -13.90
C TYR A 664 6.02 -25.62 -13.07
N LYS A 665 6.73 -26.66 -13.51
CA LYS A 665 6.94 -27.89 -12.73
C LYS A 665 7.94 -27.57 -11.62
N ILE A 666 7.43 -27.19 -10.46
CA ILE A 666 8.22 -26.98 -9.25
C ILE A 666 7.72 -27.90 -8.14
N ASN A 667 8.64 -28.47 -7.37
CA ASN A 667 8.29 -29.14 -6.13
C ASN A 667 8.11 -28.07 -5.06
N LEU A 668 6.91 -27.97 -4.49
CA LEU A 668 6.68 -27.11 -3.37
C LEU A 668 7.24 -27.80 -2.12
N ASP A 669 8.07 -27.10 -1.37
CA ASP A 669 8.37 -27.54 -0.01
C ASP A 669 7.13 -27.28 0.86
N THR A 670 6.42 -28.35 1.21
CA THR A 670 5.24 -28.32 2.08
C THR A 670 5.59 -28.63 3.54
N SER A 671 6.88 -28.64 3.90
CA SER A 671 7.32 -28.99 5.25
C SER A 671 7.14 -27.86 6.28
N GLU A 672 7.06 -26.60 5.83
CA GLU A 672 6.77 -25.47 6.71
C GLU A 672 5.27 -25.37 7.00
N HIS A 673 4.88 -25.68 8.23
CA HIS A 673 3.50 -25.50 8.72
C HIS A 673 3.29 -24.09 9.24
N ALA A 674 2.31 -23.37 8.66
CA ALA A 674 1.89 -22.08 9.18
C ALA A 674 0.92 -22.27 10.35
N HIS A 675 1.33 -21.87 11.55
CA HIS A 675 0.49 -21.91 12.74
C HIS A 675 -0.64 -20.86 12.66
N MET A 676 -1.82 -21.22 13.18
CA MET A 676 -2.90 -20.25 13.37
C MET A 676 -2.55 -19.24 14.46
N GLU A 677 -2.72 -17.96 14.15
CA GLU A 677 -2.53 -16.90 15.12
C GLU A 677 -3.88 -16.53 15.77
N HIS A 678 -3.96 -16.57 17.10
CA HIS A 678 -5.14 -16.11 17.82
C HIS A 678 -5.24 -14.58 17.82
N VAL A 679 -6.43 -14.05 17.56
CA VAL A 679 -6.70 -12.60 17.54
C VAL A 679 -6.80 -12.06 18.97
N ILE A 680 -7.31 -12.89 19.90
CA ILE A 680 -7.60 -12.52 21.28
C ILE A 680 -6.32 -12.51 22.15
N GLN A 681 -5.40 -13.46 21.95
CA GLN A 681 -4.19 -13.60 22.79
C GLN A 681 -3.14 -12.50 22.59
N LYS A 682 -3.18 -11.71 21.51
CA LYS A 682 -2.32 -10.52 21.33
C LYS A 682 -2.75 -9.32 22.18
N ARG A 683 -3.85 -9.43 22.93
CA ARG A 683 -4.34 -8.40 23.85
C ARG A 683 -3.99 -8.82 25.28
N SER A 684 -2.86 -8.36 25.81
CA SER A 684 -2.61 -8.47 27.26
C SER A 684 -3.79 -7.86 28.02
N PRO A 685 -4.27 -8.49 29.10
CA PRO A 685 -5.30 -7.89 29.93
C PRO A 685 -4.72 -6.61 30.53
N VAL A 686 -5.38 -5.48 30.25
CA VAL A 686 -5.12 -4.22 30.94
C VAL A 686 -5.46 -4.47 32.41
N LEU A 687 -4.44 -4.64 33.24
CA LEU A 687 -4.59 -4.54 34.69
C LEU A 687 -5.10 -3.12 34.97
N MET A 688 -6.35 -3.01 35.40
CA MET A 688 -6.85 -1.77 36.00
C MET A 688 -6.09 -1.55 37.31
N PRO A 689 -5.49 -0.37 37.54
CA PRO A 689 -5.01 -0.03 38.87
C PRO A 689 -6.22 0.09 39.80
N VAL A 690 -6.17 -0.64 40.92
CA VAL A 690 -7.08 -0.48 42.06
C VAL A 690 -6.81 0.86 42.75
#